data_AF-A0A8X8BJ46-F1
#
_entry.id   AF-A0A8X8BJ46-F1
#
_cell.length_a   1.000
_cell.length_b   1.000
_cell.length_c   1.000
_cell.angle_alpha   90.00
_cell.angle_beta   90.00
_cell.angle_gamma   90.00
#
_symmetry.space_group_name_H-M   'P 1'
#
loop_
_entity.id
_entity.type
_entity.pdbx_description
1 polymer ?
#
loop_
_entity_poly.entity_id
_entity_poly.type
_entity_poly.pdbx_seq_one_letter_code
_entity_poly.pdbx_strand_id
1 'polypeptide(L)'
;MSDATEGSDPDHLLDTLQALWQKKDIAEVRAEARDAFSRMADPYDGLLQILERCGEVTKSKGGSLAHCLLGEFQQWLKKVPHPGPAHPPDMSTKLRALKLIVEKQPTSLEAMVDIFLLGTLERGLLVQHLHSLLQRGKYKEVVLFSVKLNLQSELEMEKVCVPLILMDKLQLAETFVSHSVELQCHLLRLLDSWCARDFDSESLYSQYPGPSSSLRTSRLNPSVLRKQVFRLMERLKVDAAFCPNVVAQRRLASLSFLMYKRFVEKSMSEEDWQDHVQSTMGDDRELQQQLIHLLVRYSDLRTAARWASRYAVPKELLPLGVDNFLEGAQARSEATGVLKVEDSWGRQTGMSEDTHYQLPIALGDVHLVDTATRLEECREVLLKSDTTVGLDMEWRPSFGSVSRPRVSLIQLAVRDAVYLLDLLALERGEQTAQLVGFMRSLFLDSSITKLGYGLDGDLRTFAAMWPELQDDPIKPAGMLDLLGVHKRLMRSHAPEHRACKPTSKVDGPPEKGLSLLVQLVLGKRLNKTEQLSNWERRPLLPEQVRYAAIDAYCLLDVYHKLSQESPLMEGLCQLATSPSVGEKDIKRKPKQSGAPEQPPVPSPQLASNEPLCPGEFRVVCDNMLQGLGRYLRCVGVDVKILDNEDDHRQAAEIARREGRVILTCGMPYQKLSSQVAAGCCLYVSSSEKAREQALQVIRHFNVQVTPADIFSRCQACNGDEYLKLLREDMAKLIEAKGLMPLDDQAGLEVENPGTVGRSLIQRYTPKCRWASASQLDQDTLQFSSGARLQVETVPPGLLDKVDHFYCCTGCGKVFWEGSHFSRVLAQFQEVLQIGGDERDLLE
;
A
#
# COMPACT_ATOMS: atom_id res chain seq x y z
N MET A 1 2.99 11.33 -76.42
CA MET A 1 2.30 12.38 -75.66
C MET A 1 0.97 11.82 -75.21
N SER A 2 0.85 11.50 -73.92
CA SER A 2 -0.43 11.38 -73.19
C SER A 2 -0.11 11.18 -71.70
N ASP A 3 -0.36 12.26 -70.96
CA ASP A 3 -0.60 12.37 -69.52
C ASP A 3 0.51 12.03 -68.52
N ALA A 4 1.52 12.90 -68.52
CA ALA A 4 2.20 13.31 -67.32
C ALA A 4 1.67 14.70 -66.91
N THR A 5 0.58 14.77 -66.14
CA THR A 5 0.18 15.92 -65.26
C THR A 5 -1.21 15.68 -64.64
N GLU A 6 -1.35 14.70 -63.76
CA GLU A 6 -2.35 14.78 -62.68
C GLU A 6 -1.67 14.27 -61.41
N GLY A 7 -1.11 15.19 -60.62
CA GLY A 7 -0.67 14.86 -59.28
C GLY A 7 -1.89 14.34 -58.52
N SER A 8 -1.77 13.21 -57.82
CA SER A 8 -2.89 12.61 -57.09
C SER A 8 -3.53 13.65 -56.15
N ASP A 9 -4.78 14.01 -56.40
CA ASP A 9 -5.55 14.95 -55.59
C ASP A 9 -5.64 14.43 -54.14
N PRO A 10 -5.12 15.17 -53.14
CA PRO A 10 -5.16 14.77 -51.73
C PRO A 10 -6.57 14.47 -51.22
N ASP A 11 -7.60 15.13 -51.77
CA ASP A 11 -8.99 14.94 -51.36
C ASP A 11 -9.55 13.60 -51.85
N HIS A 12 -9.39 13.30 -53.14
CA HIS A 12 -9.78 12.01 -53.70
C HIS A 12 -9.02 10.84 -53.05
N LEU A 13 -7.73 11.05 -52.72
CA LEU A 13 -6.94 10.06 -52.01
C LEU A 13 -7.47 9.82 -50.59
N LEU A 14 -7.85 10.88 -49.85
CA LEU A 14 -8.41 10.73 -48.51
C LEU A 14 -9.70 9.90 -48.52
N ASP A 15 -10.61 10.14 -49.48
CA ASP A 15 -11.85 9.37 -49.61
C ASP A 15 -11.57 7.88 -49.87
N THR A 16 -10.61 7.61 -50.75
CA THR A 16 -10.16 6.23 -51.06
C THR A 16 -9.58 5.54 -49.83
N LEU A 17 -8.68 6.22 -49.11
CA LEU A 17 -8.05 5.70 -47.90
C LEU A 17 -9.07 5.48 -46.77
N GLN A 18 -10.06 6.36 -46.63
CA GLN A 18 -11.16 6.19 -45.67
C GLN A 18 -12.02 4.98 -46.00
N ALA A 19 -12.37 4.76 -47.27
CA ALA A 19 -13.15 3.60 -47.70
C ALA A 19 -12.41 2.28 -47.44
N LEU A 20 -11.09 2.24 -47.71
CA LEU A 20 -10.24 1.07 -47.41
C LEU A 20 -10.09 0.86 -45.90
N TRP A 21 -9.94 1.94 -45.12
CA TRP A 21 -9.85 1.90 -43.66
C TRP A 21 -11.14 1.34 -43.02
N GLN A 22 -12.32 1.74 -43.52
CA GLN A 22 -13.62 1.19 -43.08
C GLN A 22 -13.74 -0.31 -43.35
N LYS A 23 -13.15 -0.81 -44.44
CA LYS A 23 -13.07 -2.24 -44.77
C LYS A 23 -12.03 -3.01 -43.95
N LYS A 24 -11.26 -2.33 -43.07
CA LYS A 24 -10.15 -2.88 -42.29
C LYS A 24 -9.02 -3.47 -43.12
N ASP A 25 -8.88 -3.05 -44.38
CA ASP A 25 -7.81 -3.51 -45.27
C ASP A 25 -6.55 -2.64 -45.08
N ILE A 26 -5.87 -2.86 -43.95
CA ILE A 26 -4.70 -2.05 -43.56
C ILE A 26 -3.54 -2.26 -44.54
N ALA A 27 -3.42 -3.43 -45.18
CA ALA A 27 -2.36 -3.69 -46.13
C ALA A 27 -2.52 -2.82 -47.38
N GLU A 28 -3.75 -2.74 -47.90
CA GLU A 28 -4.07 -1.92 -49.06
C GLU A 28 -3.97 -0.41 -48.76
N VAL A 29 -4.44 0.03 -47.59
CA VAL A 29 -4.26 1.42 -47.13
C VAL A 29 -2.78 1.83 -47.15
N ARG A 30 -1.88 0.95 -46.68
CA ARG A 30 -0.44 1.23 -46.67
C ARG A 30 0.18 1.21 -48.06
N ALA A 31 -0.30 0.33 -48.95
CA ALA A 31 0.17 0.26 -50.33
C ALA A 31 -0.22 1.52 -51.11
N GLU A 32 -1.50 1.89 -51.07
CA GLU A 32 -2.04 3.07 -51.75
C GLU A 32 -1.41 4.36 -51.22
N ALA A 33 -1.24 4.49 -49.90
CA ALA A 33 -0.58 5.66 -49.32
C ALA A 33 0.86 5.83 -49.83
N ARG A 34 1.66 4.76 -49.85
CA ARG A 34 3.07 4.82 -50.33
C ARG A 34 3.17 5.17 -51.80
N ASP A 35 2.28 4.61 -52.61
CA ASP A 35 2.23 4.84 -54.04
C ASP A 35 1.82 6.30 -54.32
N ALA A 36 0.80 6.79 -53.63
CA ALA A 36 0.39 8.19 -53.72
C ALA A 36 1.47 9.18 -53.26
N PHE A 37 2.17 8.93 -52.16
CA PHE A 37 3.29 9.79 -51.72
C PHE A 37 4.41 9.89 -52.78
N SER A 38 4.60 8.82 -53.57
CA SER A 38 5.60 8.80 -54.65
C SER A 38 5.15 9.57 -55.90
N ARG A 39 3.84 9.75 -56.10
CA ARG A 39 3.24 10.51 -57.21
C ARG A 39 3.00 12.00 -56.91
N MET A 40 2.94 12.37 -55.63
CA MET A 40 2.68 13.75 -55.22
C MET A 40 3.84 14.68 -55.59
N ALA A 41 3.49 15.87 -56.08
CA ALA A 41 4.47 16.94 -56.34
C ALA A 41 5.10 17.48 -55.05
N ASP A 42 4.27 17.68 -54.02
CA ASP A 42 4.70 17.97 -52.66
C ASP A 42 4.08 16.95 -51.68
N PRO A 43 4.83 15.90 -51.32
CA PRO A 43 4.32 14.86 -50.43
C PRO A 43 4.15 15.34 -48.98
N TYR A 44 4.87 16.39 -48.54
CA TYR A 44 4.72 16.94 -47.19
C TYR A 44 3.43 17.75 -47.07
N ASP A 45 3.17 18.64 -48.04
CA ASP A 45 1.93 19.42 -48.08
C ASP A 45 0.72 18.50 -48.31
N GLY A 46 0.83 17.53 -49.22
CA GLY A 46 -0.21 16.53 -49.47
C GLY A 46 -0.57 15.73 -48.22
N LEU A 47 0.42 15.25 -47.46
CA LEU A 47 0.17 14.60 -46.16
C LEU A 47 -0.53 15.56 -45.18
N LEU A 48 -0.10 16.82 -45.10
CA LEU A 48 -0.65 17.78 -44.16
C LEU A 48 -2.12 18.10 -44.46
N GLN A 49 -2.49 18.26 -45.74
CA GLN A 49 -3.88 18.45 -46.17
C GLN A 49 -4.77 17.27 -45.78
N ILE A 50 -4.28 16.04 -45.97
CA ILE A 50 -4.97 14.81 -45.57
C ILE A 50 -5.18 14.78 -44.06
N LEU A 51 -4.16 15.14 -43.27
CA LEU A 51 -4.25 15.17 -41.80
C LEU A 51 -5.16 16.28 -41.27
N GLU A 52 -5.21 17.45 -41.91
CA GLU A 52 -6.11 18.56 -41.58
C GLU A 52 -7.60 18.15 -41.70
N ARG A 53 -7.91 17.31 -42.69
CA ARG A 53 -9.27 16.83 -42.99
C ARG A 53 -9.64 15.49 -42.33
N CYS A 54 -8.66 14.74 -41.80
CA CYS A 54 -8.94 13.54 -41.02
C CYS A 54 -9.71 13.88 -39.72
N GLY A 55 -10.94 13.37 -39.58
CA GLY A 55 -11.80 13.62 -38.42
C GLY A 55 -11.42 12.86 -37.13
N GLU A 56 -10.60 11.80 -37.21
CA GLU A 56 -10.37 10.86 -36.11
C GLU A 56 -8.98 10.96 -35.46
N VAL A 57 -8.60 12.15 -35.00
CA VAL A 57 -7.26 12.37 -34.45
C VAL A 57 -7.15 11.96 -32.96
N THR A 58 -8.27 11.69 -32.28
CA THR A 58 -8.34 11.57 -30.81
C THR A 58 -8.48 10.14 -30.25
N LYS A 59 -8.57 9.08 -31.07
CA LYS A 59 -8.63 7.69 -30.56
C LYS A 59 -7.23 7.14 -30.29
N SER A 60 -7.04 6.59 -29.08
CA SER A 60 -5.76 6.16 -28.47
C SER A 60 -4.85 5.29 -29.34
N LYS A 61 -3.53 5.41 -29.09
CA LYS A 61 -2.38 4.63 -29.64
C LYS A 61 -2.74 3.42 -30.52
N GLY A 62 -2.46 3.55 -31.82
CA GLY A 62 -2.37 2.43 -32.77
C GLY A 62 -3.59 2.15 -33.65
N GLY A 63 -4.68 2.93 -33.52
CA GLY A 63 -5.97 2.61 -34.16
C GLY A 63 -6.59 3.67 -35.07
N SER A 64 -5.88 4.73 -35.47
CA SER A 64 -6.42 5.76 -36.38
C SER A 64 -5.73 5.78 -37.74
N LEU A 65 -6.49 6.18 -38.78
CA LEU A 65 -5.96 6.36 -40.13
C LEU A 65 -4.79 7.34 -40.14
N ALA A 66 -4.91 8.46 -39.42
CA ALA A 66 -3.84 9.46 -39.28
C ALA A 66 -2.53 8.85 -38.70
N HIS A 67 -2.62 7.98 -37.69
CA HIS A 67 -1.44 7.30 -37.14
C HIS A 67 -0.80 6.36 -38.15
N CYS A 68 -1.61 5.60 -38.90
CA CYS A 68 -1.13 4.72 -39.96
C CYS A 68 -0.40 5.50 -41.06
N LEU A 69 -0.98 6.63 -41.50
CA LEU A 69 -0.39 7.47 -42.54
C LEU A 69 0.92 8.12 -42.09
N LEU A 70 0.98 8.65 -40.88
CA LEU A 70 2.23 9.18 -40.30
C LEU A 70 3.34 8.10 -40.27
N GLY A 71 3.00 6.88 -39.85
CA GLY A 71 3.94 5.76 -39.79
C GLY A 71 4.43 5.30 -41.17
N GLU A 72 3.52 5.19 -42.15
CA GLU A 72 3.91 4.84 -43.52
C GLU A 72 4.73 5.94 -44.19
N PHE A 73 4.40 7.22 -43.97
CA PHE A 73 5.18 8.33 -44.52
C PHE A 73 6.62 8.31 -43.98
N GLN A 74 6.82 8.05 -42.68
CA GLN A 74 8.16 7.89 -42.10
C GLN A 74 8.92 6.70 -42.71
N GLN A 75 8.25 5.59 -42.97
CA GLN A 75 8.88 4.42 -43.62
C GLN A 75 9.20 4.70 -45.08
N TRP A 76 8.32 5.41 -45.79
CA TRP A 76 8.52 5.83 -47.16
C TRP A 76 9.73 6.76 -47.26
N LEU A 77 9.83 7.80 -46.43
CA LEU A 77 10.99 8.71 -46.38
C LEU A 77 12.33 7.98 -46.20
N LYS A 78 12.38 6.89 -45.43
CA LYS A 78 13.59 6.08 -45.23
C LYS A 78 14.01 5.26 -46.45
N LYS A 79 13.08 4.97 -47.36
CA LYS A 79 13.28 4.11 -48.53
C LYS A 79 13.50 4.89 -49.83
N VAL A 80 13.20 6.19 -49.85
CA VAL A 80 13.47 7.06 -51.01
C VAL A 80 15.00 7.22 -51.17
N PRO A 81 15.59 6.92 -52.34
CA PRO A 81 17.02 7.11 -52.60
C PRO A 81 17.43 8.58 -52.41
N HIS A 82 18.64 8.84 -51.91
CA HIS A 82 19.14 10.21 -51.77
C HIS A 82 19.47 10.86 -53.13
N PRO A 83 19.18 12.17 -53.31
CA PRO A 83 18.51 13.05 -52.37
C PRO A 83 17.02 12.72 -52.31
N GLY A 84 16.40 12.80 -51.13
CA GLY A 84 14.98 12.44 -50.93
C GLY A 84 14.01 13.31 -51.75
N PRO A 85 12.73 13.47 -51.34
CA PRO A 85 11.81 14.38 -52.04
C PRO A 85 12.47 15.75 -52.30
N ALA A 86 12.25 16.31 -53.49
CA ALA A 86 13.09 17.35 -54.11
C ALA A 86 13.36 18.58 -53.23
N HIS A 87 12.47 18.89 -52.29
CA HIS A 87 12.61 19.98 -51.33
C HIS A 87 12.17 19.54 -49.92
N PRO A 88 12.88 19.97 -48.86
CA PRO A 88 12.39 19.84 -47.48
C PRO A 88 11.12 20.71 -47.29
N PRO A 89 10.28 20.41 -46.27
CA PRO A 89 9.09 21.20 -45.98
C PRO A 89 9.44 22.68 -45.80
N ASP A 90 8.71 23.55 -46.48
CA ASP A 90 8.90 24.99 -46.41
C ASP A 90 8.39 25.59 -45.09
N MET A 91 8.61 26.89 -44.88
CA MET A 91 8.19 27.57 -43.65
C MET A 91 6.67 27.54 -43.46
N SER A 92 5.90 27.64 -44.54
CA SER A 92 4.42 27.60 -44.51
C SER A 92 3.91 26.26 -44.00
N THR A 93 4.44 25.16 -44.54
CA THR A 93 4.11 23.78 -44.17
C THR A 93 4.48 23.51 -42.71
N LYS A 94 5.64 23.98 -42.26
CA LYS A 94 6.07 23.86 -40.84
C LYS A 94 5.13 24.59 -39.88
N LEU A 95 4.72 25.81 -40.21
CA LEU A 95 3.80 26.60 -39.39
C LEU A 95 2.39 25.99 -39.34
N ARG A 96 1.89 25.47 -40.47
CA ARG A 96 0.62 24.74 -40.52
C ARG A 96 0.67 23.45 -39.71
N ALA A 97 1.77 22.69 -39.79
CA ALA A 97 1.97 21.50 -38.98
C ALA A 97 1.97 21.82 -37.47
N LEU A 98 2.61 22.92 -37.04
CA LEU A 98 2.52 23.40 -35.65
C LEU A 98 1.09 23.73 -35.25
N LYS A 99 0.35 24.46 -36.09
CA LYS A 99 -1.06 24.82 -35.82
C LYS A 99 -1.93 23.57 -35.68
N LEU A 100 -1.74 22.58 -36.55
CA LEU A 100 -2.46 21.31 -36.53
C LEU A 100 -2.26 20.54 -35.21
N ILE A 101 -1.05 20.56 -34.65
CA ILE A 101 -0.74 19.92 -33.36
C ILE A 101 -1.63 20.48 -32.25
N VAL A 102 -1.85 21.80 -32.24
CA VAL A 102 -2.68 22.49 -31.23
C VAL A 102 -4.16 22.17 -31.43
N GLU A 103 -4.63 22.16 -32.67
CA GLU A 103 -6.05 22.07 -32.99
C GLU A 103 -6.60 20.64 -32.93
N LYS A 104 -5.82 19.65 -33.38
CA LYS A 104 -6.30 18.28 -33.56
C LYS A 104 -5.71 17.26 -32.58
N GLN A 105 -4.65 17.61 -31.84
CA GLN A 105 -3.96 16.71 -30.89
C GLN A 105 -3.56 15.35 -31.51
N PRO A 106 -2.63 15.35 -32.48
CA PRO A 106 -2.20 14.15 -33.17
C PRO A 106 -1.71 13.07 -32.21
N THR A 107 -2.20 11.85 -32.41
CA THR A 107 -1.82 10.64 -31.67
C THR A 107 -0.31 10.34 -31.69
N SER A 108 0.42 10.88 -32.68
CA SER A 108 1.88 10.76 -32.80
C SER A 108 2.54 12.13 -33.01
N LEU A 109 2.65 12.89 -31.91
CA LEU A 109 3.32 14.19 -31.90
C LEU A 109 4.81 14.08 -32.26
N GLU A 110 5.48 12.99 -31.87
CA GLU A 110 6.88 12.73 -32.26
C GLU A 110 7.04 12.59 -33.78
N ALA A 111 6.14 11.88 -34.44
CA ALA A 111 6.18 11.72 -35.90
C ALA A 111 5.96 13.06 -36.61
N MET A 112 5.06 13.90 -36.11
CA MET A 112 4.86 15.25 -36.64
C MET A 112 6.14 16.11 -36.56
N VAL A 113 6.84 16.07 -35.43
CA VAL A 113 8.10 16.81 -35.25
C VAL A 113 9.17 16.34 -36.24
N ASP A 114 9.31 15.03 -36.41
CA ASP A 114 10.34 14.42 -37.25
C ASP A 114 10.03 14.59 -38.75
N ILE A 115 8.79 14.35 -39.19
CA ILE A 115 8.38 14.44 -40.60
C ILE A 115 8.50 15.88 -41.11
N PHE A 116 7.97 16.85 -40.35
CA PHE A 116 7.95 18.24 -40.78
C PHE A 116 9.20 19.02 -40.38
N LEU A 117 10.21 18.34 -39.81
CA LEU A 117 11.48 18.95 -39.38
C LEU A 117 11.27 20.17 -38.47
N LEU A 118 10.30 20.10 -37.54
CA LEU A 118 9.90 21.26 -36.73
C LEU A 118 11.04 21.75 -35.81
N GLY A 119 11.99 20.87 -35.47
CA GLY A 119 13.19 21.26 -34.72
C GLY A 119 14.15 22.21 -35.48
N THR A 120 13.94 22.42 -36.78
CA THR A 120 14.72 23.38 -37.59
C THR A 120 14.16 24.81 -37.53
N LEU A 121 13.00 25.00 -36.89
CA LEU A 121 12.42 26.33 -36.69
C LEU A 121 13.21 27.15 -35.68
N GLU A 122 13.08 28.47 -35.77
CA GLU A 122 13.70 29.38 -34.81
C GLU A 122 13.25 29.06 -33.38
N ARG A 123 14.20 28.98 -32.45
CA ARG A 123 13.95 28.61 -31.06
C ARG A 123 12.89 29.50 -30.39
N GLY A 124 12.90 30.81 -30.67
CA GLY A 124 11.91 31.75 -30.14
C GLY A 124 10.46 31.43 -30.54
N LEU A 125 10.25 31.02 -31.79
CA LEU A 125 8.94 30.62 -32.30
C LEU A 125 8.42 29.35 -31.61
N LEU A 126 9.30 28.37 -31.38
CA LEU A 126 8.96 27.13 -30.68
C LEU A 126 8.59 27.38 -29.22
N VAL A 127 9.30 28.29 -28.54
CA VAL A 127 8.98 28.69 -27.15
C VAL A 127 7.65 29.44 -27.09
N GLN A 128 7.38 30.37 -28.01
CA GLN A 128 6.07 31.04 -28.10
C GLN A 128 4.93 30.03 -28.32
N HIS A 129 5.17 29.01 -29.14
CA HIS A 129 4.21 27.93 -29.34
C HIS A 129 3.92 27.14 -28.06
N LEU A 130 4.97 26.78 -27.31
CA LEU A 130 4.83 26.09 -26.01
C LEU A 130 4.05 26.95 -24.99
N HIS A 131 4.29 28.26 -24.94
CA HIS A 131 3.51 29.17 -24.10
C HIS A 131 2.03 29.24 -24.50
N SER A 132 1.72 29.24 -25.79
CA SER A 132 0.33 29.18 -26.29
C SER A 132 -0.37 27.87 -25.87
N LEU A 133 0.34 26.73 -25.93
CA LEU A 133 -0.19 25.45 -25.44
C LEU A 133 -0.43 25.46 -23.93
N LEU A 134 0.46 26.06 -23.14
CA LEU A 134 0.29 26.22 -21.70
C LEU A 134 -0.95 27.06 -21.35
N GLN A 135 -1.15 28.19 -22.04
CA GLN A 135 -2.34 29.04 -21.86
C GLN A 135 -3.65 28.30 -22.19
N ARG A 136 -3.61 27.33 -23.10
CA ARG A 136 -4.76 26.48 -23.48
C ARG A 136 -4.93 25.25 -22.58
N GLY A 137 -4.11 25.09 -21.54
CA GLY A 137 -4.15 23.94 -20.61
C GLY A 137 -3.69 22.61 -21.23
N LYS A 138 -2.88 22.66 -22.30
CA LYS A 138 -2.37 21.48 -23.03
C LYS A 138 -1.04 20.98 -22.46
N TYR A 139 -1.05 20.64 -21.17
CA TYR A 139 0.19 20.32 -20.43
C TYR A 139 0.90 19.05 -20.92
N LYS A 140 0.15 18.04 -21.40
CA LYS A 140 0.76 16.79 -21.90
C LYS A 140 1.58 17.05 -23.16
N GLU A 141 1.02 17.83 -24.07
CA GLU A 141 1.60 18.21 -25.34
C GLU A 141 2.84 19.07 -25.10
N VAL A 142 2.78 20.01 -24.15
CA VAL A 142 3.93 20.83 -23.73
C VAL A 142 5.10 19.94 -23.30
N VAL A 143 4.87 18.96 -22.40
CA VAL A 143 5.93 18.04 -21.95
C VAL A 143 6.53 17.24 -23.10
N LEU A 144 5.68 16.63 -23.93
CA LEU A 144 6.17 15.82 -25.06
C LEU A 144 7.01 16.67 -26.03
N PHE A 145 6.52 17.85 -26.37
CA PHE A 145 7.17 18.74 -27.34
C PHE A 145 8.46 19.36 -26.77
N SER A 146 8.44 19.80 -25.50
CA SER A 146 9.62 20.36 -24.85
C SER A 146 10.72 19.32 -24.63
N VAL A 147 10.37 18.07 -24.28
CA VAL A 147 11.34 16.99 -24.11
C VAL A 147 11.94 16.59 -25.46
N LYS A 148 11.11 16.40 -26.49
CA LYS A 148 11.57 16.01 -27.83
C LYS A 148 12.52 17.06 -28.45
N LEU A 149 12.28 18.34 -28.19
CA LEU A 149 13.07 19.45 -28.74
C LEU A 149 14.14 19.98 -27.77
N ASN A 150 14.30 19.38 -26.58
CA ASN A 150 15.20 19.86 -25.52
C ASN A 150 14.99 21.34 -25.14
N LEU A 151 13.74 21.77 -24.99
CA LEU A 151 13.34 23.14 -24.63
C LEU A 151 12.86 23.27 -23.18
N GLN A 152 13.12 22.29 -22.31
CA GLN A 152 12.64 22.31 -20.93
C GLN A 152 13.20 23.48 -20.11
N SER A 153 14.44 23.93 -20.38
CA SER A 153 15.07 25.06 -19.68
C SER A 153 14.42 26.41 -19.96
N GLU A 154 13.65 26.52 -21.03
CA GLU A 154 12.96 27.75 -21.44
C GLU A 154 11.56 27.88 -20.81
N LEU A 155 11.13 26.86 -20.06
CA LEU A 155 9.82 26.80 -19.42
C LEU A 155 9.97 26.83 -17.90
N GLU A 156 9.07 27.54 -17.25
CA GLU A 156 8.95 27.54 -15.79
C GLU A 156 8.38 26.19 -15.33
N MET A 157 9.16 25.45 -14.54
CA MET A 157 8.86 24.06 -14.17
C MET A 157 7.51 23.94 -13.46
N GLU A 158 7.19 24.86 -12.57
CA GLU A 158 5.99 24.90 -11.75
C GLU A 158 4.73 25.09 -12.61
N LYS A 159 4.80 25.93 -13.65
CA LYS A 159 3.70 26.15 -14.59
C LYS A 159 3.37 24.92 -15.43
N VAL A 160 4.32 24.00 -15.59
CA VAL A 160 4.12 22.73 -16.30
C VAL A 160 3.76 21.60 -15.33
N CYS A 161 4.55 21.43 -14.27
CA CYS A 161 4.49 20.27 -13.38
C CYS A 161 3.33 20.35 -12.39
N VAL A 162 3.03 21.51 -11.81
CA VAL A 162 1.93 21.62 -10.81
C VAL A 162 0.59 21.19 -11.41
N PRO A 163 0.15 21.71 -12.58
CA PRO A 163 -1.09 21.25 -13.19
C PRO A 163 -1.09 19.75 -13.50
N LEU A 164 0.04 19.19 -13.94
CA LEU A 164 0.15 17.75 -14.21
C LEU A 164 -0.03 16.92 -12.94
N ILE A 165 0.56 17.34 -11.83
CA ILE A 165 0.42 16.62 -10.55
C ILE A 165 -1.02 16.73 -10.04
N LEU A 166 -1.64 17.90 -10.14
CA LEU A 166 -3.05 18.11 -9.79
C LEU A 166 -4.00 17.26 -10.64
N MET A 167 -3.62 16.91 -11.87
CA MET A 167 -4.34 15.99 -12.76
C MET A 167 -4.00 14.49 -12.54
N ASP A 168 -3.31 14.14 -11.45
CA ASP A 168 -2.80 12.79 -11.17
C ASP A 168 -1.87 12.22 -12.27
N LYS A 169 -1.05 13.09 -12.87
CA LYS A 169 -0.08 12.76 -13.93
C LYS A 169 1.36 13.06 -13.52
N LEU A 170 1.72 12.69 -12.28
CA LEU A 170 3.09 12.86 -11.76
C LEU A 170 4.16 12.27 -12.68
N GLN A 171 3.87 11.14 -13.33
CA GLN A 171 4.83 10.50 -14.25
C GLN A 171 5.25 11.42 -15.41
N LEU A 172 4.36 12.27 -15.91
CA LEU A 172 4.70 13.23 -16.96
C LEU A 172 5.53 14.39 -16.43
N ALA A 173 5.28 14.85 -15.20
CA ALA A 173 6.13 15.83 -14.53
C ALA A 173 7.56 15.26 -14.33
N GLU A 174 7.68 13.98 -13.95
CA GLU A 174 8.98 13.31 -13.86
C GLU A 174 9.69 13.19 -15.20
N THR A 175 8.96 12.93 -16.30
CA THR A 175 9.51 12.94 -17.66
C THR A 175 10.01 14.32 -18.07
N PHE A 176 9.27 15.38 -17.71
CA PHE A 176 9.68 16.75 -18.00
C PHE A 176 11.04 17.08 -17.38
N VAL A 177 11.25 16.70 -16.11
CA VAL A 177 12.50 17.00 -15.38
C VAL A 177 13.62 15.98 -15.60
N SER A 178 13.39 14.87 -16.32
CA SER A 178 14.30 13.72 -16.34
C SER A 178 15.73 14.01 -16.86
N HIS A 179 15.90 15.10 -17.61
CA HIS A 179 17.17 15.48 -18.24
C HIS A 179 18.05 16.39 -17.37
N SER A 180 17.52 16.90 -16.25
CA SER A 180 18.23 17.77 -15.33
C SER A 180 18.06 17.31 -13.89
N VAL A 181 19.18 17.01 -13.23
CA VAL A 181 19.19 16.68 -11.79
C VAL A 181 18.70 17.87 -10.96
N GLU A 182 19.00 19.09 -11.39
CA GLU A 182 18.56 20.31 -10.73
C GLU A 182 17.02 20.45 -10.76
N LEU A 183 16.40 20.21 -11.92
CA LEU A 183 14.93 20.21 -12.04
C LEU A 183 14.29 19.05 -11.26
N GLN A 184 14.94 17.88 -11.19
CA GLN A 184 14.48 16.75 -10.37
C GLN A 184 14.48 17.09 -8.88
N CYS A 185 15.57 17.70 -8.41
CA CYS A 185 15.71 18.21 -7.05
C CYS A 185 14.68 19.32 -6.76
N HIS A 186 14.42 20.20 -7.73
CA HIS A 186 13.42 21.25 -7.59
C HIS A 186 12.00 20.66 -7.49
N LEU A 187 11.62 19.72 -8.36
CA LEU A 187 10.36 18.99 -8.27
C LEU A 187 10.21 18.29 -6.91
N LEU A 188 11.29 17.69 -6.39
CA LEU A 188 11.27 17.03 -5.09
C LEU A 188 11.01 18.02 -3.94
N ARG A 189 11.66 19.20 -3.92
CA ARG A 189 11.39 20.24 -2.91
C ARG A 189 9.96 20.76 -2.97
N LEU A 190 9.42 20.92 -4.19
CA LEU A 190 8.04 21.34 -4.39
C LEU A 190 7.04 20.31 -3.83
N LEU A 191 7.27 19.01 -4.05
CA LEU A 191 6.41 17.98 -3.49
C LEU A 191 6.55 17.85 -1.97
N ASP A 192 7.75 18.11 -1.43
CA ASP A 192 7.98 18.13 0.02
C ASP A 192 7.28 19.34 0.68
N SER A 193 7.26 20.52 0.06
CA SER A 193 6.55 21.67 0.62
C SER A 193 5.05 21.42 0.76
N TRP A 194 4.47 20.59 -0.12
CA TRP A 194 3.08 20.15 -0.02
C TRP A 194 2.84 19.09 1.07
N CYS A 195 3.90 18.60 1.72
CA CYS A 195 3.82 17.75 2.91
C CYS A 195 3.86 18.56 4.23
N ALA A 196 3.99 19.88 4.16
CA ALA A 196 3.96 20.75 5.34
C ALA A 196 2.62 20.66 6.08
N ARG A 197 2.62 20.92 7.39
CA ARG A 197 1.42 20.78 8.25
C ARG A 197 0.34 21.81 7.94
N ASP A 198 0.77 23.00 7.55
CA ASP A 198 -0.01 24.18 7.20
C ASP A 198 -0.32 24.27 5.70
N PHE A 199 0.03 23.24 4.92
CA PHE A 199 -0.23 23.22 3.49
C PHE A 199 -1.74 23.25 3.19
N ASP A 200 -2.18 24.33 2.55
CA ASP A 200 -3.54 24.49 2.07
C ASP A 200 -3.65 24.12 0.59
N SER A 201 -4.29 22.98 0.32
CA SER A 201 -4.54 22.54 -1.05
C SER A 201 -5.52 23.46 -1.79
N GLU A 202 -6.47 24.10 -1.10
CA GLU A 202 -7.48 24.96 -1.76
C GLU A 202 -6.85 26.22 -2.34
N SER A 203 -5.94 26.87 -1.60
CA SER A 203 -5.10 27.95 -2.12
C SER A 203 -4.31 27.52 -3.36
N LEU A 204 -3.72 26.32 -3.37
CA LEU A 204 -3.00 25.81 -4.54
C LEU A 204 -3.93 25.63 -5.76
N TYR A 205 -5.12 25.05 -5.57
CA TYR A 205 -6.09 24.90 -6.66
C TYR A 205 -6.57 26.25 -7.22
N SER A 206 -6.66 27.29 -6.38
CA SER A 206 -7.08 28.64 -6.80
C SER A 206 -6.08 29.31 -7.76
N GLN A 207 -4.78 28.98 -7.65
CA GLN A 207 -3.72 29.54 -8.49
C GLN A 207 -3.70 28.94 -9.90
N TYR A 208 -4.35 27.78 -10.12
CA TYR A 208 -4.37 27.09 -11.40
C TYR A 208 -5.82 26.83 -11.87
N PRO A 209 -6.57 27.87 -12.25
CA PRO A 209 -7.91 27.74 -12.80
C PRO A 209 -7.83 27.18 -14.24
N GLY A 210 -7.63 25.87 -14.40
CA GLY A 210 -7.75 25.18 -15.68
C GLY A 210 -9.22 24.93 -16.07
N PRO A 211 -9.51 24.38 -17.28
CA PRO A 211 -10.87 24.13 -17.76
C PRO A 211 -11.63 23.12 -16.89
N SER A 212 -12.25 23.64 -15.84
CA SER A 212 -13.48 23.35 -15.09
C SER A 212 -14.08 21.95 -14.94
N SER A 213 -13.40 20.83 -15.22
CA SER A 213 -13.92 19.50 -14.80
C SER A 213 -12.87 18.48 -14.37
N SER A 214 -11.72 18.40 -15.04
CA SER A 214 -10.73 17.33 -14.76
C SER A 214 -9.86 17.55 -13.51
N LEU A 215 -9.69 18.81 -13.07
CA LEU A 215 -8.84 19.14 -11.91
C LEU A 215 -9.57 18.93 -10.56
N ARG A 216 -10.90 19.01 -10.54
CA ARG A 216 -11.71 18.89 -9.31
C ARG A 216 -11.97 17.44 -8.88
N THR A 217 -11.80 16.48 -9.79
CA THR A 217 -12.04 15.05 -9.54
C THR A 217 -10.89 14.35 -8.80
N SER A 218 -9.66 14.90 -8.83
CA SER A 218 -8.46 14.34 -8.20
C SER A 218 -7.95 15.26 -7.09
N ARG A 219 -8.57 15.19 -5.91
CA ARG A 219 -8.02 15.84 -4.72
C ARG A 219 -6.67 15.20 -4.36
N LEU A 220 -5.64 16.02 -4.12
CA LEU A 220 -4.34 15.57 -3.65
C LEU A 220 -4.52 14.69 -2.40
N ASN A 221 -4.00 13.46 -2.45
CA ASN A 221 -4.02 12.56 -1.30
C ASN A 221 -2.70 12.67 -0.55
N PRO A 222 -2.68 13.19 0.70
CA PRO A 222 -1.45 13.38 1.46
C PRO A 222 -0.66 12.08 1.66
N SER A 223 -1.33 10.94 1.84
CA SER A 223 -0.64 9.65 1.99
C SER A 223 0.05 9.19 0.71
N VAL A 224 -0.54 9.48 -0.45
CA VAL A 224 0.06 9.12 -1.74
C VAL A 224 1.23 10.05 -2.02
N LEU A 225 1.06 11.35 -1.80
CA LEU A 225 2.11 12.35 -1.95
C LEU A 225 3.36 11.98 -1.14
N ARG A 226 3.22 11.69 0.15
CA ARG A 226 4.37 11.28 1.00
C ARG A 226 5.11 10.06 0.46
N LYS A 227 4.38 9.05 -0.03
CA LYS A 227 4.99 7.86 -0.65
C LYS A 227 5.77 8.20 -1.93
N GLN A 228 5.25 9.13 -2.72
CA GLN A 228 5.93 9.59 -3.93
C GLN A 228 7.20 10.37 -3.62
N VAL A 229 7.17 11.24 -2.61
CA VAL A 229 8.35 11.98 -2.13
C VAL A 229 9.44 10.99 -1.68
N PHE A 230 9.11 10.00 -0.82
CA PHE A 230 10.10 9.00 -0.40
C PHE A 230 10.67 8.17 -1.57
N ARG A 231 9.83 7.74 -2.52
CA ARG A 231 10.30 7.05 -3.73
C ARG A 231 11.28 7.91 -4.52
N LEU A 232 11.01 9.20 -4.66
CA LEU A 232 11.89 10.13 -5.37
C LEU A 232 13.20 10.37 -4.61
N MET A 233 13.16 10.52 -3.28
CA MET A 233 14.37 10.63 -2.45
C MET A 233 15.29 9.41 -2.64
N GLU A 234 14.74 8.20 -2.60
CA GLU A 234 15.51 6.97 -2.83
C GLU A 234 16.08 6.90 -4.25
N ARG A 235 15.27 7.26 -5.27
CA ARG A 235 15.70 7.25 -6.67
C ARG A 235 16.83 8.25 -6.93
N LEU A 236 16.75 9.44 -6.32
CA LEU A 236 17.73 10.51 -6.48
C LEU A 236 18.91 10.41 -5.50
N LYS A 237 18.87 9.47 -4.55
CA LYS A 237 19.85 9.29 -3.47
C LYS A 237 20.10 10.58 -2.68
N VAL A 238 19.02 11.28 -2.36
CA VAL A 238 19.05 12.56 -1.63
C VAL A 238 18.87 12.31 -0.13
N ASP A 239 19.60 13.05 0.69
CA ASP A 239 19.54 12.95 2.16
C ASP A 239 18.18 13.41 2.72
N ALA A 240 17.81 12.86 3.89
CA ALA A 240 16.57 13.20 4.59
C ALA A 240 16.46 14.71 4.92
N ALA A 241 17.58 15.41 5.16
CA ALA A 241 17.60 16.84 5.43
C ALA A 241 17.07 17.70 4.26
N PHE A 242 17.06 17.15 3.04
CA PHE A 242 16.53 17.85 1.87
C PHE A 242 15.00 17.88 1.80
N CYS A 243 14.33 16.95 2.47
CA CYS A 243 12.87 16.84 2.51
C CYS A 243 12.38 16.87 3.97
N PRO A 244 12.51 18.02 4.67
CA PRO A 244 12.22 18.10 6.10
C PRO A 244 10.75 17.83 6.42
N ASN A 245 9.80 18.24 5.56
CA ASN A 245 8.37 18.14 5.87
C ASN A 245 7.88 16.69 5.86
N VAL A 246 8.21 15.93 4.80
CA VAL A 246 7.82 14.52 4.70
C VAL A 246 8.45 13.67 5.83
N VAL A 247 9.68 14.01 6.22
CA VAL A 247 10.42 13.34 7.29
C VAL A 247 9.79 13.66 8.65
N ALA A 248 9.47 14.92 8.93
CA ALA A 248 8.76 15.32 10.15
C ALA A 248 7.41 14.60 10.29
N GLN A 249 6.63 14.52 9.20
CA GLN A 249 5.36 13.78 9.17
C GLN A 249 5.55 12.28 9.46
N ARG A 250 6.61 11.66 8.94
CA ARG A 250 6.93 10.25 9.21
C ARG A 250 7.31 10.03 10.69
N ARG A 251 8.14 10.91 11.26
CA ARG A 251 8.52 10.85 12.68
C ARG A 251 7.30 11.01 13.60
N LEU A 252 6.39 11.94 13.30
CA LEU A 252 5.14 12.12 14.04
C LEU A 252 4.22 10.89 13.96
N ALA A 253 4.11 10.27 12.78
CA ALA A 253 3.37 9.03 12.61
C ALA A 253 3.99 7.87 13.42
N SER A 254 5.32 7.79 13.46
CA SER A 254 6.04 6.82 14.28
C SER A 254 5.83 7.05 15.78
N LEU A 255 5.87 8.28 16.27
CA LEU A 255 5.50 8.58 17.65
C LEU A 255 4.09 8.12 17.98
N SER A 256 3.12 8.42 17.12
CA SER A 256 1.72 8.02 17.33
C SER A 256 1.58 6.50 17.42
N PHE A 257 2.34 5.77 16.62
CA PHE A 257 2.40 4.30 16.68
C PHE A 257 3.04 3.81 17.99
N LEU A 258 4.13 4.43 18.45
CA LEU A 258 4.76 4.09 19.73
C LEU A 258 3.79 4.33 20.91
N MET A 259 3.02 5.42 20.89
CA MET A 259 1.98 5.66 21.90
C MET A 259 0.94 4.54 21.92
N TYR A 260 0.44 4.16 20.75
CA TYR A 260 -0.53 3.07 20.61
C TYR A 260 0.03 1.75 21.17
N LYS A 261 1.26 1.38 20.80
CA LYS A 261 1.90 0.14 21.26
C LYS A 261 2.07 0.09 22.78
N ARG A 262 2.45 1.20 23.42
CA ARG A 262 2.70 1.27 24.87
C ARG A 262 1.44 1.40 25.71
N PHE A 263 0.53 2.31 25.33
CA PHE A 263 -0.59 2.71 26.19
C PHE A 263 -1.90 2.01 25.82
N VAL A 264 -2.10 1.65 24.55
CA VAL A 264 -3.32 0.97 24.07
C VAL A 264 -3.13 -0.55 24.00
N GLU A 265 -2.14 -1.00 23.24
CA GLU A 265 -1.89 -2.44 23.02
C GLU A 265 -1.14 -3.09 24.20
N LYS A 266 -0.38 -2.28 24.97
CA LYS A 266 0.43 -2.72 26.12
C LYS A 266 1.40 -3.85 25.78
N SER A 267 1.91 -3.86 24.55
CA SER A 267 2.83 -4.89 24.04
C SER A 267 4.30 -4.46 24.06
N MET A 268 4.61 -3.31 24.66
CA MET A 268 5.95 -2.70 24.67
C MET A 268 6.29 -2.27 26.09
N SER A 269 7.50 -2.59 26.54
CA SER A 269 8.01 -2.19 27.86
C SER A 269 8.15 -0.66 27.95
N GLU A 270 8.25 -0.12 29.16
CA GLU A 270 8.53 1.31 29.32
C GLU A 270 9.92 1.67 28.81
N GLU A 271 10.93 0.86 29.13
CA GLU A 271 12.32 1.11 28.73
C GLU A 271 12.48 1.15 27.20
N ASP A 272 11.92 0.17 26.49
CA ASP A 272 11.94 0.15 25.02
C ASP A 272 11.23 1.35 24.42
N TRP A 273 10.06 1.68 24.97
CA TRP A 273 9.29 2.82 24.49
C TRP A 273 10.06 4.13 24.71
N GLN A 274 10.70 4.32 25.87
CA GLN A 274 11.52 5.51 26.15
C GLN A 274 12.70 5.62 25.17
N ASP A 275 13.41 4.51 24.92
CA ASP A 275 14.54 4.48 23.98
C ASP A 275 14.12 4.82 22.54
N HIS A 276 12.99 4.26 22.06
CA HIS A 276 12.46 4.56 20.73
C HIS A 276 11.95 5.99 20.59
N VAL A 277 11.26 6.51 21.61
CA VAL A 277 10.82 7.91 21.63
C VAL A 277 12.04 8.82 21.57
N GLN A 278 13.04 8.61 22.44
CA GLN A 278 14.24 9.44 22.47
C GLN A 278 15.00 9.42 21.13
N SER A 279 15.11 8.25 20.51
CA SER A 279 15.69 8.13 19.18
C SER A 279 14.88 8.84 18.08
N THR A 280 13.56 8.80 18.15
CA THR A 280 12.71 9.39 17.11
C THR A 280 12.71 10.92 17.20
N MET A 281 12.90 11.46 18.41
CA MET A 281 12.93 12.90 18.70
C MET A 281 14.21 13.59 18.28
N GLY A 282 15.38 13.06 18.66
CA GLY A 282 16.62 13.84 18.55
C GLY A 282 16.47 15.23 19.21
N ASP A 283 17.01 16.27 18.55
CA ASP A 283 16.97 17.68 19.03
C ASP A 283 15.80 18.49 18.46
N ASP A 284 14.79 17.85 17.87
CA ASP A 284 13.67 18.52 17.21
C ASP A 284 12.63 19.04 18.22
N ARG A 285 12.63 20.36 18.44
CA ARG A 285 11.75 21.03 19.40
C ARG A 285 10.26 20.93 19.05
N GLU A 286 9.91 20.92 17.77
CA GLU A 286 8.50 20.83 17.36
C GLU A 286 7.96 19.44 17.68
N LEU A 287 8.74 18.40 17.35
CA LEU A 287 8.38 17.02 17.70
C LEU A 287 8.33 16.79 19.21
N GLN A 288 9.23 17.38 19.99
CA GLN A 288 9.18 17.34 21.45
C GLN A 288 7.88 17.94 22.00
N GLN A 289 7.42 19.07 21.45
CA GLN A 289 6.11 19.64 21.83
C GLN A 289 4.96 18.69 21.45
N GLN A 290 4.97 18.14 20.23
CA GLN A 290 3.94 17.17 19.79
C GLN A 290 3.90 15.92 20.67
N LEU A 291 5.06 15.44 21.16
CA LEU A 291 5.12 14.34 22.11
C LEU A 291 4.35 14.66 23.39
N ILE A 292 4.47 15.88 23.93
CA ILE A 292 3.73 16.27 25.15
C ILE A 292 2.22 16.22 24.89
N HIS A 293 1.74 16.76 23.75
CA HIS A 293 0.33 16.67 23.37
C HIS A 293 -0.15 15.21 23.23
N LEU A 294 0.67 14.35 22.62
CA LEU A 294 0.38 12.92 22.51
C LEU A 294 0.35 12.24 23.89
N LEU A 295 1.23 12.59 24.80
CA LEU A 295 1.26 12.04 26.16
C LEU A 295 0.04 12.44 26.98
N VAL A 296 -0.42 13.68 26.86
CA VAL A 296 -1.68 14.10 27.50
C VAL A 296 -2.86 13.27 26.98
N ARG A 297 -2.85 12.93 25.68
CA ARG A 297 -3.92 12.14 25.04
C ARG A 297 -3.90 10.65 25.39
N TYR A 298 -2.72 10.04 25.48
CA TYR A 298 -2.55 8.59 25.63
C TYR A 298 -2.18 8.14 27.06
N SER A 299 -1.69 9.05 27.90
CA SER A 299 -1.18 8.77 29.25
C SER A 299 -1.75 9.78 30.27
N ASP A 300 -1.04 10.00 31.38
CA ASP A 300 -1.43 10.94 32.43
C ASP A 300 -0.63 12.27 32.38
N LEU A 301 -1.22 13.33 32.94
CA LEU A 301 -0.62 14.68 32.98
C LEU A 301 0.73 14.72 33.71
N ARG A 302 0.97 13.84 34.69
CA ARG A 302 2.25 13.78 35.43
C ARG A 302 3.35 13.19 34.56
N THR A 303 3.05 12.18 33.74
CA THR A 303 3.97 11.64 32.75
C THR A 303 4.28 12.69 31.67
N ALA A 304 3.28 13.40 31.16
CA ALA A 304 3.49 14.52 30.25
C ALA A 304 4.39 15.61 30.87
N ALA A 305 4.17 15.99 32.14
CA ALA A 305 4.99 16.98 32.84
C ALA A 305 6.44 16.54 33.04
N ARG A 306 6.69 15.26 33.36
CA ARG A 306 8.06 14.71 33.47
C ARG A 306 8.83 14.86 32.14
N TRP A 307 8.18 14.54 31.02
CA TRP A 307 8.77 14.66 29.69
C TRP A 307 8.94 16.12 29.24
N ALA A 308 7.98 16.99 29.57
CA ALA A 308 8.08 18.43 29.33
C ALA A 308 9.28 19.03 30.07
N SER A 309 9.51 18.62 31.33
CA SER A 309 10.67 19.02 32.11
C SER A 309 11.98 18.47 31.52
N ARG A 310 11.98 17.21 31.05
CA ARG A 310 13.17 16.56 30.46
C ARG A 310 13.65 17.29 29.21
N TYR A 311 12.73 17.77 28.37
CA TYR A 311 13.06 18.50 27.14
C TYR A 311 13.08 20.03 27.30
N ALA A 312 12.87 20.54 28.52
CA ALA A 312 12.80 21.96 28.82
C ALA A 312 11.84 22.72 27.87
N VAL A 313 10.64 22.17 27.64
CA VAL A 313 9.62 22.79 26.78
C VAL A 313 9.09 24.06 27.46
N PRO A 314 9.06 25.22 26.77
CA PRO A 314 8.56 26.48 27.34
C PRO A 314 7.12 26.36 27.84
N LYS A 315 6.80 27.02 28.96
CA LYS A 315 5.47 26.95 29.59
C LYS A 315 4.34 27.38 28.64
N GLU A 316 4.63 28.33 27.75
CA GLU A 316 3.67 28.88 26.79
C GLU A 316 3.25 27.87 25.71
N LEU A 317 4.04 26.81 25.52
CA LEU A 317 3.82 25.78 24.51
C LEU A 317 3.26 24.48 25.09
N LEU A 318 3.02 24.44 26.41
CA LEU A 318 2.50 23.25 27.09
C LEU A 318 0.97 23.15 26.97
N PRO A 319 0.44 21.93 26.82
CA PRO A 319 -0.99 21.69 26.94
C PRO A 319 -1.52 22.10 28.32
N LEU A 320 -2.79 22.51 28.37
CA LEU A 320 -3.47 22.93 29.59
C LEU A 320 -3.36 21.86 30.69
N GLY A 321 -2.96 22.29 31.90
CA GLY A 321 -2.87 21.45 33.09
C GLY A 321 -1.55 20.70 33.29
N VAL A 322 -0.63 20.69 32.32
CA VAL A 322 0.72 20.10 32.47
C VAL A 322 1.61 20.96 33.37
N ASP A 323 1.47 22.27 33.27
CA ASP A 323 2.13 23.30 34.08
C ASP A 323 1.90 23.14 35.59
N ASN A 324 0.67 22.81 36.00
CA ASN A 324 0.30 22.57 37.39
C ASN A 324 1.12 21.44 38.04
N PHE A 325 1.56 20.46 37.25
CA PHE A 325 2.38 19.34 37.73
C PHE A 325 3.89 19.62 37.65
N LEU A 326 4.33 20.61 36.87
CA LEU A 326 5.73 21.04 36.82
C LEU A 326 6.15 21.76 38.10
N GLU A 327 5.28 22.64 38.61
CA GLU A 327 5.56 23.43 39.82
C GLU A 327 5.62 22.55 41.10
N GLY A 328 4.80 21.50 41.17
CA GLY A 328 4.82 20.51 42.26
C GLY A 328 5.98 19.50 42.22
N ALA A 329 6.70 19.42 41.10
CA ALA A 329 7.91 18.59 40.93
C ALA A 329 9.19 19.38 41.22
N GLN A 330 9.25 20.66 40.82
CA GLN A 330 10.36 21.57 41.16
C GLN A 330 10.41 21.88 42.66
N ALA A 331 9.26 22.11 43.31
CA ALA A 331 9.18 22.32 44.76
C ALA A 331 9.65 21.12 45.61
N ARG A 332 9.63 19.90 45.04
CA ARG A 332 10.19 18.69 45.69
C ARG A 332 11.67 18.47 45.39
N SER A 333 12.18 18.98 44.26
CA SER A 333 13.58 18.85 43.87
C SER A 333 14.50 19.81 44.62
N GLU A 334 14.00 20.98 45.05
CA GLU A 334 14.81 21.96 45.81
C GLU A 334 14.92 21.63 47.31
N ALA A 335 14.06 20.75 47.84
CA ALA A 335 14.09 20.33 49.24
C ALA A 335 15.06 19.17 49.53
N THR A 336 15.51 18.44 48.50
CA THR A 336 16.45 17.31 48.64
C THR A 336 17.58 17.46 47.63
N GLY A 337 18.57 18.30 47.98
CA GLY A 337 19.84 18.34 47.27
C GLY A 337 20.50 16.97 47.30
N VAL A 338 20.95 16.51 46.12
CA VAL A 338 21.47 15.17 45.79
C VAL A 338 20.38 14.16 45.42
N LEU A 339 20.10 14.06 44.12
CA LEU A 339 19.39 12.93 43.53
C LEU A 339 20.32 11.70 43.53
N LYS A 340 20.28 10.92 44.63
CA LYS A 340 20.34 9.46 44.48
C LYS A 340 18.97 9.04 43.95
N VAL A 341 18.95 8.50 42.74
CA VAL A 341 17.81 7.75 42.24
C VAL A 341 17.69 6.52 43.15
N GLU A 342 16.75 6.55 44.09
CA GLU A 342 16.34 5.35 44.81
C GLU A 342 15.56 4.46 43.83
N ASP A 343 16.24 3.42 43.37
CA ASP A 343 15.64 2.20 42.84
C ASP A 343 14.72 1.60 43.91
N SER A 344 13.44 1.95 43.87
CA SER A 344 12.43 1.29 44.69
C SER A 344 11.13 1.14 43.91
N TRP A 345 11.12 0.15 43.01
CA TRP A 345 9.89 -0.48 42.54
C TRP A 345 10.10 -1.98 42.50
N GLY A 346 9.88 -2.61 43.66
CA GLY A 346 9.87 -4.05 43.81
C GLY A 346 8.92 -4.70 42.81
N ARG A 347 9.43 -5.75 42.17
CA ARG A 347 8.68 -6.68 41.33
C ARG A 347 7.44 -7.19 42.08
N GLN A 348 6.26 -6.83 41.60
CA GLN A 348 5.10 -7.72 41.73
C GLN A 348 5.24 -8.81 40.66
N THR A 349 6.17 -9.76 40.88
CA THR A 349 6.14 -11.04 40.18
C THR A 349 5.05 -11.88 40.78
N GLY A 350 3.88 -11.82 40.18
CA GLY A 350 2.79 -12.73 40.46
C GLY A 350 1.89 -12.80 39.26
N MET A 351 2.21 -13.67 38.29
CA MET A 351 1.27 -14.32 37.36
C MET A 351 2.00 -15.26 36.36
N SER A 352 1.88 -16.57 36.59
CA SER A 352 1.89 -17.68 35.61
C SER A 352 3.08 -17.79 34.61
N GLU A 353 4.19 -18.45 35.00
CA GLU A 353 5.33 -18.77 34.13
C GLU A 353 5.13 -19.92 33.13
N ASP A 354 3.97 -20.57 33.05
CA ASP A 354 3.85 -21.89 32.39
C ASP A 354 3.39 -21.89 30.91
N THR A 355 3.26 -20.72 30.27
CA THR A 355 2.67 -20.60 28.92
C THR A 355 3.66 -20.35 27.77
N HIS A 356 4.86 -19.87 28.08
CA HIS A 356 5.87 -19.49 27.08
C HIS A 356 7.03 -20.50 27.03
N TYR A 357 7.61 -20.65 25.83
CA TYR A 357 8.82 -21.45 25.62
C TYR A 357 9.97 -20.82 26.41
N GLN A 358 10.72 -21.68 27.11
CA GLN A 358 11.86 -21.29 27.93
C GLN A 358 13.11 -21.90 27.34
N LEU A 359 14.21 -21.15 27.38
CA LEU A 359 15.51 -21.62 26.92
C LEU A 359 15.94 -22.84 27.77
N PRO A 360 16.26 -23.99 27.17
CA PRO A 360 16.57 -25.21 27.91
C PRO A 360 18.03 -25.27 28.42
N ILE A 361 18.90 -24.36 27.95
CA ILE A 361 20.29 -24.21 28.41
C ILE A 361 20.42 -23.08 29.44
N ALA A 362 21.51 -23.09 30.21
CA ALA A 362 21.76 -22.03 31.18
C ALA A 362 22.16 -20.73 30.45
N LEU A 363 21.84 -19.58 31.02
CA LEU A 363 22.28 -18.29 30.46
C LEU A 363 23.81 -18.14 30.43
N GLY A 364 24.56 -18.94 31.20
CA GLY A 364 26.03 -19.00 31.12
C GLY A 364 26.54 -19.61 29.82
N ASP A 365 25.70 -20.36 29.11
CA ASP A 365 25.99 -21.00 27.82
C ASP A 365 25.53 -20.11 26.64
N VAL A 366 25.12 -18.86 26.93
CA VAL A 366 24.83 -17.83 25.94
C VAL A 366 26.02 -16.87 25.88
N HIS A 367 26.76 -16.90 24.78
CA HIS A 367 28.03 -16.19 24.61
C HIS A 367 27.87 -14.97 23.70
N LEU A 368 28.16 -13.78 24.22
CA LEU A 368 28.27 -12.57 23.41
C LEU A 368 29.63 -12.55 22.68
N VAL A 369 29.59 -12.55 21.36
CA VAL A 369 30.76 -12.53 20.48
C VAL A 369 30.98 -11.10 19.98
N ASP A 370 31.86 -10.39 20.66
CA ASP A 370 32.16 -8.95 20.48
C ASP A 370 33.65 -8.68 20.15
N THR A 371 34.47 -9.72 20.09
CA THR A 371 35.92 -9.66 19.86
C THR A 371 36.38 -10.74 18.89
N ALA A 372 37.54 -10.52 18.24
CA ALA A 372 38.16 -11.48 17.33
C ALA A 372 38.40 -12.86 17.97
N THR A 373 38.88 -12.88 19.22
CA THR A 373 39.15 -14.12 19.95
C THR A 373 37.89 -14.95 20.16
N ARG A 374 36.79 -14.32 20.62
CA ARG A 374 35.50 -15.01 20.78
C ARG A 374 34.90 -15.43 19.45
N LEU A 375 35.15 -14.67 18.38
CA LEU A 375 34.71 -15.03 17.04
C LEU A 375 35.41 -16.30 16.56
N GLU A 376 36.71 -16.46 16.85
CA GLU A 376 37.45 -17.68 16.54
C GLU A 376 36.98 -18.87 17.39
N GLU A 377 36.73 -18.68 18.69
CA GLU A 377 36.13 -19.71 19.55
C GLU A 377 34.77 -20.19 19.02
N CYS A 378 33.92 -19.24 18.61
CA CYS A 378 32.64 -19.49 17.97
C CYS A 378 32.80 -20.27 16.65
N ARG A 379 33.78 -19.89 15.82
CA ARG A 379 34.11 -20.53 14.55
C ARG A 379 34.50 -21.99 14.73
N GLU A 380 35.38 -22.29 15.68
CA GLU A 380 35.85 -23.65 15.96
C GLU A 380 34.72 -24.59 16.43
N VAL A 381 33.69 -24.05 17.08
CA VAL A 381 32.52 -24.83 17.49
C VAL A 381 31.55 -25.05 16.33
N LEU A 382 31.26 -24.00 15.56
CA LEU A 382 30.21 -24.03 14.53
C LEU A 382 30.65 -24.67 13.20
N LEU A 383 31.93 -24.63 12.84
CA LEU A 383 32.44 -25.16 11.57
C LEU A 383 32.81 -26.66 11.62
N LYS A 384 32.25 -27.41 12.58
CA LYS A 384 32.41 -28.87 12.63
C LYS A 384 31.45 -29.54 11.65
N SER A 385 31.91 -30.58 10.95
CA SER A 385 31.06 -31.42 10.10
C SER A 385 29.83 -31.92 10.86
N ASP A 386 28.70 -31.99 10.17
CA ASP A 386 27.43 -32.52 10.68
C ASP A 386 26.81 -31.70 11.83
N THR A 387 27.25 -30.45 12.01
CA THR A 387 26.65 -29.53 12.98
C THR A 387 25.31 -29.00 12.47
N THR A 388 24.31 -28.98 13.35
CA THR A 388 23.03 -28.28 13.10
C THR A 388 23.04 -26.95 13.85
N VAL A 389 22.82 -25.86 13.13
CA VAL A 389 22.90 -24.49 13.63
C VAL A 389 21.52 -23.83 13.45
N GLY A 390 20.92 -23.38 14.54
CA GLY A 390 19.77 -22.46 14.50
C GLY A 390 20.26 -21.05 14.24
N LEU A 391 19.67 -20.37 13.26
CA LEU A 391 20.07 -19.04 12.83
C LEU A 391 18.90 -18.07 12.84
N ASP A 392 19.10 -16.93 13.49
CA ASP A 392 18.21 -15.78 13.47
C ASP A 392 19.02 -14.48 13.34
N MET A 393 18.33 -13.36 13.11
CA MET A 393 18.97 -12.03 13.02
C MET A 393 18.10 -10.94 13.63
N GLU A 394 18.72 -9.99 14.34
CA GLU A 394 18.01 -8.84 14.92
C GLU A 394 18.59 -7.50 14.45
N TRP A 395 17.71 -6.52 14.29
CA TRP A 395 18.07 -5.16 13.89
C TRP A 395 17.15 -4.13 14.53
N ARG A 396 17.64 -2.91 14.65
CA ARG A 396 16.85 -1.82 15.17
C ARG A 396 15.59 -1.55 14.33
N PRO A 397 14.39 -1.55 14.94
CA PRO A 397 13.17 -1.12 14.27
C PRO A 397 13.30 0.31 13.72
N SER A 398 13.05 0.49 12.43
CA SER A 398 13.19 1.80 11.77
C SER A 398 11.94 2.68 11.96
N PHE A 399 11.75 3.21 13.16
CA PHE A 399 10.74 4.23 13.44
C PHE A 399 11.24 5.60 12.97
N GLY A 400 10.50 6.28 12.10
CA GLY A 400 10.83 7.63 11.63
C GLY A 400 12.06 7.73 10.70
N SER A 401 12.94 6.72 10.65
CA SER A 401 14.17 6.74 9.85
C SER A 401 13.94 6.40 8.38
N VAL A 402 14.67 7.08 7.50
CA VAL A 402 14.76 6.80 6.05
C VAL A 402 15.89 5.81 5.76
N SER A 403 16.72 5.47 6.75
CA SER A 403 17.83 4.53 6.59
C SER A 403 17.33 3.11 6.34
N ARG A 404 18.08 2.35 5.54
CA ARG A 404 17.83 0.91 5.37
C ARG A 404 18.05 0.18 6.70
N PRO A 405 17.28 -0.89 6.99
CA PRO A 405 17.54 -1.73 8.14
C PRO A 405 18.95 -2.33 8.02
N ARG A 406 19.69 -2.33 9.12
CA ARG A 406 21.04 -2.90 9.24
C ARG A 406 21.03 -3.94 10.34
N VAL A 407 21.54 -5.14 10.04
CA VAL A 407 21.63 -6.21 11.04
C VAL A 407 22.53 -5.74 12.18
N SER A 408 22.04 -5.85 13.41
CA SER A 408 22.73 -5.43 14.63
C SER A 408 23.27 -6.61 15.42
N LEU A 409 22.62 -7.77 15.32
CA LEU A 409 22.97 -9.00 16.01
C LEU A 409 22.65 -10.21 15.11
N ILE A 410 23.52 -11.22 15.10
CA ILE A 410 23.24 -12.54 14.51
C ILE A 410 23.28 -13.57 15.62
N GLN A 411 22.27 -14.43 15.68
CA GLN A 411 22.17 -15.49 16.68
C GLN A 411 22.47 -16.83 16.04
N LEU A 412 23.42 -17.57 16.61
CA LEU A 412 23.83 -18.90 16.14
C LEU A 412 23.70 -19.89 17.31
N ALA A 413 22.66 -20.70 17.28
CA ALA A 413 22.38 -21.71 18.30
C ALA A 413 22.92 -23.07 17.87
N VAL A 414 23.61 -23.75 18.77
CA VAL A 414 23.91 -25.19 18.72
C VAL A 414 23.33 -25.87 19.94
N ARG A 415 23.37 -27.20 19.98
CA ARG A 415 22.74 -28.00 21.04
C ARG A 415 23.05 -27.52 22.46
N ASP A 416 24.31 -27.18 22.72
CA ASP A 416 24.81 -26.91 24.08
C ASP A 416 25.16 -25.42 24.32
N ALA A 417 25.01 -24.54 23.32
CA ALA A 417 25.38 -23.13 23.45
C ALA A 417 24.67 -22.24 22.43
N VAL A 418 24.56 -20.94 22.73
CA VAL A 418 24.12 -19.91 21.77
C VAL A 418 25.17 -18.82 21.66
N TYR A 419 25.54 -18.46 20.44
CA TYR A 419 26.46 -17.37 20.16
C TYR A 419 25.71 -16.16 19.59
N LEU A 420 25.84 -15.01 20.25
CA LEU A 420 25.24 -13.74 19.85
C LEU A 420 26.34 -12.86 19.26
N LEU A 421 26.43 -12.78 17.93
CA LEU A 421 27.45 -12.02 17.22
C LEU A 421 27.08 -10.54 17.17
N ASP A 422 27.81 -9.72 17.93
CA ASP A 422 27.63 -8.28 17.99
C ASP A 422 28.27 -7.60 16.77
N LEU A 423 27.49 -7.40 15.71
CA LEU A 423 27.99 -6.80 14.48
C LEU A 423 28.49 -5.36 14.67
N LEU A 424 27.95 -4.62 15.64
CA LEU A 424 28.39 -3.24 15.91
C LEU A 424 29.79 -3.18 16.55
N ALA A 425 30.16 -4.22 17.29
CA ALA A 425 31.51 -4.38 17.84
C ALA A 425 32.47 -4.97 16.81
N LEU A 426 32.02 -5.95 16.02
CA LEU A 426 32.84 -6.71 15.07
C LEU A 426 33.09 -5.98 13.73
N GLU A 427 32.25 -5.02 13.32
CA GLU A 427 32.46 -4.21 12.11
C GLU A 427 33.49 -3.07 12.33
N ARG A 428 34.69 -3.42 12.79
CA ARG A 428 35.79 -2.47 12.98
C ARG A 428 37.07 -3.11 12.47
N GLY A 429 37.79 -2.46 11.54
CA GLY A 429 39.13 -2.88 11.14
C GLY A 429 39.24 -4.31 10.61
N GLU A 430 40.24 -5.06 11.10
CA GLU A 430 40.57 -6.43 10.66
C GLU A 430 39.49 -7.46 11.05
N GLN A 431 38.71 -7.20 12.10
CA GLN A 431 37.63 -8.06 12.59
C GLN A 431 36.52 -8.23 11.55
N THR A 432 36.25 -7.21 10.74
CA THR A 432 35.24 -7.28 9.68
C THR A 432 35.58 -8.37 8.65
N ALA A 433 36.85 -8.47 8.25
CA ALA A 433 37.28 -9.47 7.28
C ALA A 433 37.17 -10.90 7.84
N GLN A 434 37.51 -11.09 9.13
CA GLN A 434 37.36 -12.36 9.83
C GLN A 434 35.88 -12.78 9.94
N LEU A 435 35.01 -11.84 10.29
CA LEU A 435 33.56 -12.06 10.36
C LEU A 435 33.00 -12.46 8.99
N VAL A 436 33.30 -11.71 7.94
CA VAL A 436 32.84 -12.02 6.57
C VAL A 436 33.37 -13.37 6.12
N GLY A 437 34.64 -13.69 6.40
CA GLY A 437 35.23 -15.00 6.10
C GLY A 437 34.57 -16.16 6.86
N PHE A 438 34.29 -15.96 8.15
CA PHE A 438 33.57 -16.92 8.99
C PHE A 438 32.16 -17.19 8.45
N MET A 439 31.37 -16.14 8.22
CA MET A 439 30.00 -16.28 7.73
C MET A 439 29.97 -16.93 6.34
N ARG A 440 30.93 -16.59 5.46
CA ARG A 440 31.08 -17.22 4.15
C ARG A 440 31.39 -18.72 4.27
N SER A 441 32.29 -19.09 5.17
CA SER A 441 32.62 -20.51 5.45
C SER A 441 31.40 -21.26 5.97
N LEU A 442 30.70 -20.67 6.95
CA LEU A 442 29.48 -21.25 7.52
C LEU A 442 28.43 -21.48 6.44
N PHE A 443 28.05 -20.45 5.67
CA PHE A 443 26.98 -20.56 4.69
C PHE A 443 27.30 -21.46 3.49
N LEU A 444 28.57 -21.58 3.08
CA LEU A 444 28.96 -22.41 1.92
C LEU A 444 29.11 -23.91 2.27
N ASP A 445 29.36 -24.25 3.53
CA ASP A 445 29.61 -25.64 3.91
C ASP A 445 28.33 -26.48 3.93
N SER A 446 28.18 -27.41 3.00
CA SER A 446 26.99 -28.28 2.89
C SER A 446 26.87 -29.32 4.01
N SER A 447 27.94 -29.61 4.76
CA SER A 447 27.92 -30.55 5.89
C SER A 447 27.25 -29.96 7.12
N ILE A 448 27.16 -28.62 7.18
CA ILE A 448 26.49 -27.90 8.27
C ILE A 448 25.05 -27.64 7.85
N THR A 449 24.10 -28.07 8.67
CA THR A 449 22.68 -27.76 8.51
C THR A 449 22.35 -26.44 9.18
N LYS A 450 21.82 -25.46 8.44
CA LYS A 450 21.42 -24.14 8.96
C LYS A 450 19.91 -24.07 8.98
N LEU A 451 19.33 -23.98 10.16
CA LEU A 451 17.90 -23.81 10.35
C LEU A 451 17.58 -22.33 10.46
N GLY A 452 16.48 -21.91 9.87
CA GLY A 452 15.93 -20.58 10.11
C GLY A 452 14.45 -20.51 9.78
N TYR A 453 13.88 -19.31 9.91
CA TYR A 453 12.46 -19.10 9.65
C TYR A 453 12.24 -17.81 8.85
N GLY A 454 11.97 -17.94 7.55
CA GLY A 454 11.77 -16.77 6.67
C GLY A 454 13.04 -16.04 6.26
N LEU A 455 14.20 -16.69 6.31
CA LEU A 455 15.54 -16.10 6.16
C LEU A 455 15.84 -15.43 4.81
N ASP A 456 15.04 -15.66 3.76
CA ASP A 456 15.29 -15.09 2.43
C ASP A 456 15.35 -13.55 2.44
N GLY A 457 14.54 -12.89 3.28
CA GLY A 457 14.62 -11.45 3.52
C GLY A 457 15.87 -11.04 4.31
N ASP A 458 16.21 -11.82 5.33
CA ASP A 458 17.28 -11.53 6.29
C ASP A 458 18.64 -11.64 5.61
N LEU A 459 18.84 -12.67 4.79
CA LEU A 459 20.06 -12.88 4.02
C LEU A 459 20.30 -11.80 2.97
N ARG A 460 19.24 -11.23 2.38
CA ARG A 460 19.39 -10.07 1.49
C ARG A 460 19.84 -8.83 2.24
N THR A 461 19.30 -8.62 3.44
CA THR A 461 19.68 -7.50 4.31
C THR A 461 21.13 -7.66 4.77
N PHE A 462 21.52 -8.87 5.19
CA PHE A 462 22.89 -9.24 5.53
C PHE A 462 23.86 -9.04 4.36
N ALA A 463 23.55 -9.55 3.16
CA ALA A 463 24.41 -9.39 1.99
C ALA A 463 24.55 -7.91 1.54
N ALA A 464 23.56 -7.07 1.83
CA ALA A 464 23.63 -5.65 1.54
C ALA A 464 24.58 -4.86 2.46
N MET A 465 25.05 -5.45 3.56
CA MET A 465 25.93 -4.78 4.53
C MET A 465 27.36 -4.61 4.04
N TRP A 466 27.87 -5.56 3.24
CA TRP A 466 29.25 -5.55 2.75
C TRP A 466 29.30 -5.67 1.22
N PRO A 467 29.99 -4.75 0.51
CA PRO A 467 30.13 -4.79 -0.95
C PRO A 467 30.69 -6.11 -1.48
N GLU A 468 31.62 -6.74 -0.74
CA GLU A 468 32.26 -8.02 -1.10
C GLU A 468 31.25 -9.16 -1.25
N LEU A 469 30.13 -9.10 -0.51
CA LEU A 469 29.04 -10.07 -0.61
C LEU A 469 28.01 -9.72 -1.69
N GLN A 470 28.03 -8.49 -2.21
CA GLN A 470 27.21 -8.07 -3.35
C GLN A 470 27.86 -8.46 -4.67
N ASP A 471 29.19 -8.32 -4.77
CA ASP A 471 29.96 -8.64 -5.96
C ASP A 471 30.08 -10.16 -6.19
N ASP A 472 30.20 -10.95 -5.11
CA ASP A 472 30.18 -12.41 -5.15
C ASP A 472 29.14 -13.00 -4.17
N PRO A 473 27.86 -13.06 -4.60
CA PRO A 473 26.73 -13.46 -3.76
C PRO A 473 26.90 -14.88 -3.21
N ILE A 474 26.83 -15.01 -1.89
CA ILE A 474 26.81 -16.31 -1.21
C ILE A 474 25.56 -17.06 -1.66
N LYS A 475 25.74 -18.30 -2.13
CA LYS A 475 24.66 -19.27 -2.32
C LYS A 475 24.69 -20.23 -1.13
N PRO A 476 23.83 -20.04 -0.11
CA PRO A 476 23.89 -20.88 1.08
C PRO A 476 23.62 -22.35 0.72
N ALA A 477 24.49 -23.24 1.19
CA ALA A 477 24.31 -24.68 1.14
C ALA A 477 23.83 -25.20 2.49
N GLY A 478 23.15 -26.35 2.53
CA GLY A 478 22.69 -26.95 3.79
C GLY A 478 21.66 -26.11 4.56
N MET A 479 20.96 -25.19 3.90
CA MET A 479 19.98 -24.32 4.55
C MET A 479 18.58 -24.94 4.52
N LEU A 480 17.89 -24.92 5.66
CA LEU A 480 16.53 -25.40 5.83
C LEU A 480 15.66 -24.30 6.44
N ASP A 481 14.82 -23.68 5.61
CA ASP A 481 13.84 -22.70 6.05
C ASP A 481 12.57 -23.40 6.58
N LEU A 482 12.39 -23.36 7.90
CA LEU A 482 11.25 -23.93 8.60
C LEU A 482 9.92 -23.24 8.26
N LEU A 483 9.92 -22.06 7.64
CA LEU A 483 8.70 -21.45 7.10
C LEU A 483 8.08 -22.32 6.00
N GLY A 484 8.92 -22.99 5.19
CA GLY A 484 8.46 -23.93 4.17
C GLY A 484 7.75 -25.14 4.79
N VAL A 485 8.30 -25.64 5.90
CA VAL A 485 7.74 -26.74 6.69
C VAL A 485 6.44 -26.32 7.37
N HIS A 486 6.42 -25.15 8.01
CA HIS A 486 5.23 -24.57 8.61
C HIS A 486 4.09 -24.43 7.61
N LYS A 487 4.35 -23.87 6.41
CA LYS A 487 3.34 -23.77 5.34
C LYS A 487 2.81 -25.14 4.91
N ARG A 488 3.63 -26.20 4.94
CA ARG A 488 3.19 -27.56 4.63
C ARG A 488 2.34 -28.13 5.75
N LEU A 489 2.77 -28.03 7.01
CA LEU A 489 1.99 -28.42 8.19
C LEU A 489 0.58 -27.80 8.17
N MET A 490 0.49 -26.52 7.81
CA MET A 490 -0.78 -25.81 7.68
C MET A 490 -1.64 -26.31 6.51
N ARG A 491 -1.06 -26.93 5.47
CA ARG A 491 -1.78 -27.48 4.30
C ARG A 491 -2.15 -28.96 4.47
N SER A 492 -1.33 -29.74 5.16
CA SER A 492 -1.51 -31.18 5.40
C SER A 492 -2.43 -31.41 6.59
N HIS A 493 -3.71 -31.07 6.43
CA HIS A 493 -4.77 -31.49 7.35
C HIS A 493 -5.15 -32.96 7.12
N ALA A 494 -4.26 -33.87 7.51
CA ALA A 494 -4.61 -35.27 7.71
C ALA A 494 -5.44 -35.41 9.02
N PRO A 495 -6.52 -36.21 9.06
CA PRO A 495 -7.42 -36.33 10.22
C PRO A 495 -6.76 -36.82 11.52
N GLU A 496 -5.57 -37.42 11.43
CA GLU A 496 -4.91 -38.14 12.53
C GLU A 496 -4.16 -37.23 13.52
N HIS A 497 -3.85 -35.98 13.15
CA HIS A 497 -3.24 -34.99 14.05
C HIS A 497 -4.26 -34.11 14.79
N ARG A 498 -5.53 -34.55 14.88
CA ARG A 498 -6.57 -33.91 15.72
C ARG A 498 -6.24 -33.92 17.23
N ALA A 499 -5.22 -34.66 17.67
CA ALA A 499 -4.82 -34.73 19.07
C ALA A 499 -4.12 -33.46 19.60
N CYS A 500 -3.58 -32.59 18.72
CA CYS A 500 -2.87 -31.36 19.12
C CYS A 500 -3.67 -30.09 18.80
N LYS A 501 -4.99 -30.08 18.99
CA LYS A 501 -5.68 -28.80 19.21
C LYS A 501 -5.37 -28.36 20.64
N PRO A 502 -4.85 -27.14 20.88
CA PRO A 502 -4.77 -26.61 22.24
C PRO A 502 -6.20 -26.57 22.80
N THR A 503 -6.46 -27.42 23.79
CA THR A 503 -7.77 -27.57 24.46
C THR A 503 -8.07 -26.44 25.44
N SER A 504 -7.19 -25.45 25.56
CA SER A 504 -7.43 -24.27 26.38
C SER A 504 -7.80 -23.07 25.50
N LYS A 505 -8.94 -22.44 25.81
CA LYS A 505 -9.17 -21.02 25.51
C LYS A 505 -8.04 -20.23 26.16
N VAL A 506 -6.95 -20.00 25.44
CA VAL A 506 -5.89 -19.08 25.88
C VAL A 506 -6.31 -17.70 25.42
N ASP A 507 -6.66 -16.84 26.37
CA ASP A 507 -6.95 -15.43 26.10
C ASP A 507 -5.76 -14.77 25.39
N GLY A 508 -6.01 -14.17 24.22
CA GLY A 508 -5.01 -13.44 23.45
C GLY A 508 -5.24 -13.47 21.94
N PRO A 509 -4.59 -12.57 21.18
CA PRO A 509 -4.64 -12.59 19.72
C PRO A 509 -4.07 -13.90 19.15
N PRO A 510 -4.51 -14.33 17.95
CA PRO A 510 -4.00 -15.54 17.32
C PRO A 510 -2.49 -15.44 17.04
N GLU A 511 -1.75 -16.48 17.41
CA GLU A 511 -0.31 -16.57 17.10
C GLU A 511 -0.08 -16.65 15.59
N LYS A 512 1.04 -16.09 15.15
CA LYS A 512 1.49 -16.08 13.75
C LYS A 512 3.00 -16.27 13.71
N GLY A 513 3.51 -16.64 12.54
CA GLY A 513 4.95 -16.74 12.31
C GLY A 513 5.60 -17.89 13.08
N LEU A 514 6.85 -17.69 13.48
CA LEU A 514 7.64 -18.67 14.23
C LEU A 514 6.95 -19.08 15.55
N SER A 515 6.37 -18.13 16.29
CA SER A 515 5.64 -18.41 17.53
C SER A 515 4.50 -19.43 17.35
N LEU A 516 3.78 -19.37 16.22
CA LEU A 516 2.74 -20.35 15.90
C LEU A 516 3.34 -21.73 15.61
N LEU A 517 4.45 -21.79 14.86
CA LEU A 517 5.15 -23.06 14.61
C LEU A 517 5.64 -23.69 15.91
N VAL A 518 6.27 -22.91 16.80
CA VAL A 518 6.71 -23.36 18.13
C VAL A 518 5.52 -23.85 18.95
N GLN A 519 4.38 -23.15 18.90
CA GLN A 519 3.17 -23.58 19.59
C GLN A 519 2.61 -24.90 19.03
N LEU A 520 2.61 -25.07 17.71
CA LEU A 520 2.11 -26.29 17.06
C LEU A 520 2.99 -27.51 17.34
N VAL A 521 4.31 -27.32 17.41
CA VAL A 521 5.28 -28.41 17.51
C VAL A 521 5.67 -28.70 18.96
N LEU A 522 5.89 -27.66 19.77
CA LEU A 522 6.38 -27.76 21.15
C LEU A 522 5.29 -27.46 22.20
N GLY A 523 4.09 -27.03 21.79
CA GLY A 523 2.97 -26.74 22.70
C GLY A 523 3.08 -25.41 23.46
N LYS A 524 4.16 -24.64 23.25
CA LYS A 524 4.43 -23.37 23.94
C LYS A 524 4.56 -22.21 22.95
N ARG A 525 4.25 -20.99 23.37
CA ARG A 525 4.36 -19.79 22.52
C ARG A 525 5.69 -19.07 22.76
N LEU A 526 6.15 -18.26 21.80
CA LEU A 526 7.29 -17.36 22.03
C LEU A 526 6.83 -16.06 22.68
N ASN A 527 7.61 -15.56 23.64
CA ASN A 527 7.39 -14.22 24.19
C ASN A 527 7.85 -13.19 23.15
N LYS A 528 7.04 -12.18 22.85
CA LYS A 528 7.29 -11.16 21.81
C LYS A 528 7.67 -9.77 22.36
N THR A 529 7.94 -9.65 23.67
CA THR A 529 8.18 -8.34 24.30
C THR A 529 9.37 -7.60 23.68
N GLU A 530 10.48 -8.29 23.42
CA GLU A 530 11.72 -7.67 22.95
C GLU A 530 11.82 -7.57 21.42
N GLN A 531 10.82 -8.06 20.66
CA GLN A 531 10.82 -8.05 19.20
C GLN A 531 10.98 -6.64 18.61
N LEU A 532 10.44 -5.64 19.31
CA LEU A 532 10.56 -4.23 18.93
C LEU A 532 11.54 -3.49 19.84
N SER A 533 12.52 -4.14 20.46
CA SER A 533 13.52 -3.47 21.30
C SER A 533 14.57 -2.71 20.47
N ASN A 534 15.36 -1.85 21.12
CA ASN A 534 16.48 -1.19 20.46
C ASN A 534 17.71 -2.10 20.40
N TRP A 535 17.82 -2.91 19.34
CA TRP A 535 18.92 -3.86 19.15
C TRP A 535 20.31 -3.24 18.87
N GLU A 536 20.38 -1.92 18.70
CA GLU A 536 21.67 -1.18 18.62
C GLU A 536 22.17 -0.70 20.00
N ARG A 537 21.36 -0.82 21.05
CA ARG A 537 21.75 -0.44 22.42
C ARG A 537 22.93 -1.30 22.90
N ARG A 538 23.93 -0.67 23.52
CA ARG A 538 25.04 -1.38 24.17
C ARG A 538 25.29 -0.86 25.59
N PRO A 539 25.48 -1.74 26.59
CA PRO A 539 25.32 -3.20 26.50
C PRO A 539 23.85 -3.61 26.24
N LEU A 540 23.66 -4.81 25.69
CA LEU A 540 22.31 -5.40 25.55
C LEU A 540 21.70 -5.65 26.93
N LEU A 541 20.38 -5.50 27.04
CA LEU A 541 19.65 -5.84 28.26
C LEU A 541 19.62 -7.37 28.45
N PRO A 542 19.58 -7.87 29.71
CA PRO A 542 19.44 -9.31 29.98
C PRO A 542 18.23 -9.95 29.28
N GLU A 543 17.14 -9.21 29.16
CA GLU A 543 15.90 -9.61 28.49
C GLU A 543 16.11 -9.77 26.99
N GLN A 544 16.81 -8.82 26.34
CA GLN A 544 17.20 -8.90 24.93
C GLN A 544 18.10 -10.10 24.65
N VAL A 545 19.08 -10.36 25.51
CA VAL A 545 19.98 -11.53 25.41
C VAL A 545 19.19 -12.83 25.49
N ARG A 546 18.26 -12.93 26.45
CA ARG A 546 17.41 -14.12 26.61
C ARG A 546 16.48 -14.31 25.42
N TYR A 547 15.84 -13.24 24.94
CA TYR A 547 14.96 -13.27 23.78
C TYR A 547 15.71 -13.75 22.53
N ALA A 548 16.85 -13.12 22.22
CA ALA A 548 17.67 -13.47 21.05
C ALA A 548 18.13 -14.93 21.10
N ALA A 549 18.49 -15.42 22.28
CA ALA A 549 18.87 -16.82 22.44
C ALA A 549 17.70 -17.79 22.21
N ILE A 550 16.51 -17.45 22.68
CA ILE A 550 15.29 -18.25 22.49
C ILE A 550 14.92 -18.35 21.00
N ASP A 551 14.94 -17.25 20.27
CA ASP A 551 14.49 -17.21 18.87
C ASP A 551 15.37 -18.07 17.95
N ALA A 552 16.68 -18.14 18.19
CA ALA A 552 17.56 -19.06 17.47
C ALA A 552 17.50 -20.51 17.99
N TYR A 553 17.46 -20.72 19.31
CA TYR A 553 17.50 -22.07 19.89
C TYR A 553 16.22 -22.86 19.62
N CYS A 554 15.05 -22.20 19.64
CA CYS A 554 13.77 -22.88 19.42
C CYS A 554 13.70 -23.60 18.05
N LEU A 555 14.47 -23.13 17.05
CA LEU A 555 14.60 -23.77 15.75
C LEU A 555 15.19 -25.17 15.85
N LEU A 556 16.17 -25.38 16.74
CA LEU A 556 16.79 -26.68 17.00
C LEU A 556 15.77 -27.66 17.59
N ASP A 557 15.02 -27.24 18.61
CA ASP A 557 14.02 -28.08 19.26
C ASP A 557 12.85 -28.42 18.33
N VAL A 558 12.38 -27.44 17.55
CA VAL A 558 11.36 -27.67 16.52
C VAL A 558 11.85 -28.68 15.49
N TYR A 559 13.07 -28.50 14.97
CA TYR A 559 13.65 -29.42 14.00
C TYR A 559 13.85 -30.82 14.57
N HIS A 560 14.35 -30.93 15.80
CA HIS A 560 14.55 -32.20 16.49
C HIS A 560 13.22 -32.94 16.69
N LYS A 561 12.18 -32.24 17.16
CA LYS A 561 10.86 -32.80 17.36
C LYS A 561 10.24 -33.29 16.04
N LEU A 562 10.32 -32.49 14.98
CA LEU A 562 9.83 -32.86 13.65
C LEU A 562 10.61 -34.04 13.03
N SER A 563 11.91 -34.13 13.28
CA SER A 563 12.76 -35.22 12.80
C SER A 563 12.43 -36.58 13.42
N GLN A 564 11.85 -36.59 14.62
CA GLN A 564 11.41 -37.83 15.28
C GLN A 564 10.06 -38.35 14.74
N GLU A 565 9.28 -37.51 14.06
CA GLU A 565 7.96 -37.87 13.54
C GLU A 565 8.06 -38.30 12.06
N SER A 566 8.09 -39.63 11.83
CA SER A 566 8.38 -40.27 10.53
C SER A 566 7.63 -39.73 9.29
N PRO A 567 6.34 -39.32 9.35
CA PRO A 567 5.63 -38.79 8.17
C PRO A 567 6.04 -37.38 7.76
N LEU A 568 6.63 -36.60 8.68
CA LEU A 568 7.04 -35.20 8.45
C LEU A 568 8.48 -35.12 7.93
N MET A 569 9.31 -36.12 8.24
CA MET A 569 10.70 -36.26 7.80
C MET A 569 10.85 -36.38 6.28
N GLU A 570 9.96 -37.12 5.60
CA GLU A 570 9.98 -37.22 4.12
C GLU A 570 9.80 -35.86 3.44
N GLY A 571 9.04 -34.94 4.08
CA GLY A 571 8.88 -33.57 3.62
C GLY A 571 10.11 -32.69 3.84
N LEU A 572 10.89 -32.94 4.90
CA LEU A 572 12.11 -32.21 5.23
C LEU A 572 13.24 -32.52 4.25
N CYS A 573 13.45 -33.80 3.91
CA CYS A 573 14.48 -34.23 2.96
C CYS A 573 14.26 -33.67 1.53
N GLN A 574 13.01 -33.51 1.10
CA GLN A 574 12.67 -32.92 -0.21
C GLN A 574 12.89 -31.40 -0.26
N LEU A 575 12.81 -30.70 0.88
CA LEU A 575 13.09 -29.27 0.98
C LEU A 575 14.60 -28.99 1.05
N ALA A 576 15.36 -29.85 1.75
CA ALA A 576 16.81 -29.74 1.87
C ALA A 576 17.57 -30.00 0.54
N THR A 577 16.96 -30.71 -0.41
CA THR A 577 17.57 -31.06 -1.71
C THR A 577 17.20 -30.12 -2.86
N SER A 578 16.37 -29.11 -2.63
CA SER A 578 16.00 -28.11 -3.63
C SER A 578 16.85 -26.85 -3.42
N PRO A 579 17.73 -26.44 -4.35
CA PRO A 579 18.51 -25.23 -4.18
C PRO A 579 17.59 -24.01 -4.10
N SER A 580 17.76 -23.21 -3.05
CA SER A 580 17.17 -21.88 -2.92
C SER A 580 17.83 -20.92 -3.90
N VAL A 581 17.46 -21.02 -5.18
CA VAL A 581 17.70 -19.93 -6.12
C VAL A 581 16.55 -18.96 -5.93
N GLY A 582 16.87 -17.79 -5.38
CA GLY A 582 16.06 -16.59 -5.51
C GLY A 582 16.01 -16.14 -6.97
N GLU A 583 15.37 -16.93 -7.83
CA GLU A 583 14.75 -16.35 -9.00
C GLU A 583 13.49 -15.68 -8.51
N LYS A 584 13.47 -14.35 -8.59
CA LYS A 584 12.20 -13.67 -8.77
C LYS A 584 11.48 -14.44 -9.87
N ASP A 585 10.30 -14.97 -9.56
CA ASP A 585 9.24 -15.18 -10.53
C ASP A 585 8.82 -13.80 -11.08
N ILE A 586 9.74 -13.14 -11.79
CA ILE A 586 9.35 -12.42 -12.99
C ILE A 586 8.89 -13.55 -13.89
N LYS A 587 7.57 -13.73 -14.00
CA LYS A 587 6.97 -14.49 -15.10
C LYS A 587 7.42 -13.87 -16.44
N ARG A 588 8.63 -14.21 -16.90
CA ARG A 588 8.97 -14.22 -18.31
C ARG A 588 8.33 -15.49 -18.84
N LYS A 589 7.15 -15.32 -19.44
CA LYS A 589 6.50 -16.36 -20.26
C LYS A 589 7.57 -17.01 -21.15
N PRO A 590 7.77 -18.33 -21.09
CA PRO A 590 8.33 -19.02 -22.24
C PRO A 590 7.40 -18.72 -23.41
N LYS A 591 7.97 -18.29 -24.54
CA LYS A 591 7.30 -18.45 -25.84
C LYS A 591 7.16 -19.96 -26.09
N GLN A 592 6.14 -20.56 -25.49
CA GLN A 592 5.51 -21.75 -26.01
C GLN A 592 4.33 -21.24 -26.84
N SER A 593 4.52 -21.31 -28.14
CA SER A 593 3.45 -21.34 -29.13
C SER A 593 2.55 -22.54 -28.82
N GLY A 594 1.51 -22.28 -28.05
CA GLY A 594 0.54 -23.25 -27.58
C GLY A 594 -0.21 -22.64 -26.41
N ALA A 595 -1.34 -21.99 -26.69
CA ALA A 595 -2.21 -21.44 -25.65
C ALA A 595 -2.61 -22.57 -24.68
N PRO A 596 -2.48 -22.39 -23.35
CA PRO A 596 -3.24 -23.21 -22.43
C PRO A 596 -4.70 -22.86 -22.71
N GLU A 597 -5.49 -23.85 -23.15
CA GLU A 597 -6.94 -23.72 -23.21
C GLU A 597 -7.41 -23.18 -21.86
N GLN A 598 -7.99 -21.99 -21.89
CA GLN A 598 -8.90 -21.57 -20.85
C GLN A 598 -9.93 -22.70 -20.74
N PRO A 599 -10.21 -23.26 -19.55
CA PRO A 599 -11.45 -24.02 -19.41
C PRO A 599 -12.55 -23.09 -19.94
N PRO A 600 -13.38 -23.54 -20.90
CA PRO A 600 -14.37 -22.68 -21.50
C PRO A 600 -15.13 -22.03 -20.36
N VAL A 601 -15.12 -20.68 -20.35
CA VAL A 601 -16.11 -19.95 -19.56
C VAL A 601 -17.42 -20.60 -19.97
N PRO A 602 -18.15 -21.29 -19.06
CA PRO A 602 -19.43 -21.82 -19.44
C PRO A 602 -20.19 -20.63 -20.00
N SER A 603 -20.60 -20.74 -21.27
CA SER A 603 -21.51 -19.80 -21.89
C SER A 603 -22.60 -19.52 -20.86
N PRO A 604 -23.00 -18.25 -20.62
CA PRO A 604 -23.95 -17.93 -19.57
C PRO A 604 -25.20 -18.76 -19.77
N GLN A 605 -25.30 -19.88 -19.06
CA GLN A 605 -26.57 -20.52 -18.81
C GLN A 605 -27.25 -19.50 -17.93
N LEU A 606 -28.15 -18.73 -18.53
CA LEU A 606 -28.96 -17.72 -17.88
C LEU A 606 -29.39 -18.26 -16.51
N ALA A 607 -28.76 -17.77 -15.44
CA ALA A 607 -29.51 -17.52 -14.23
C ALA A 607 -30.72 -16.69 -14.68
N SER A 608 -31.92 -17.08 -14.25
CA SER A 608 -33.19 -16.42 -14.56
C SER A 608 -33.01 -14.94 -14.90
N ASN A 609 -33.43 -14.50 -16.09
CA ASN A 609 -33.37 -13.08 -16.53
C ASN A 609 -34.19 -12.13 -15.64
N GLU A 610 -34.75 -12.61 -14.54
CA GLU A 610 -35.48 -11.81 -13.57
C GLU A 610 -34.51 -10.96 -12.75
N PRO A 611 -34.78 -9.66 -12.57
CA PRO A 611 -33.97 -8.78 -11.75
C PRO A 611 -34.06 -9.20 -10.29
N LEU A 612 -32.91 -9.36 -9.62
CA LEU A 612 -32.83 -9.65 -8.19
C LEU A 612 -32.65 -8.35 -7.41
N CYS A 613 -33.36 -8.17 -6.30
CA CYS A 613 -32.99 -7.10 -5.36
C CYS A 613 -31.77 -7.52 -4.53
N PRO A 614 -30.94 -6.58 -4.05
CA PRO A 614 -29.71 -6.92 -3.32
C PRO A 614 -29.96 -7.79 -2.09
N GLY A 615 -31.02 -7.48 -1.32
CA GLY A 615 -31.36 -8.22 -0.10
C GLY A 615 -31.76 -9.69 -0.31
N GLU A 616 -32.29 -10.04 -1.50
CA GLU A 616 -32.66 -11.41 -1.89
C GLU A 616 -31.47 -12.20 -2.44
N PHE A 617 -30.44 -11.51 -2.94
CA PHE A 617 -29.24 -12.15 -3.43
C PHE A 617 -28.34 -12.57 -2.26
N ARG A 618 -28.29 -13.88 -1.99
CA ARG A 618 -27.52 -14.45 -0.88
C ARG A 618 -26.30 -15.20 -1.38
N VAL A 619 -25.12 -14.77 -0.93
CA VAL A 619 -23.84 -15.33 -1.36
C VAL A 619 -22.98 -15.75 -0.18
N VAL A 620 -22.03 -16.64 -0.45
CA VAL A 620 -20.92 -16.97 0.44
C VAL A 620 -19.60 -16.75 -0.30
N CYS A 621 -18.75 -15.86 0.22
CA CYS A 621 -17.41 -15.62 -0.28
C CYS A 621 -16.41 -16.51 0.44
N ASP A 622 -15.48 -17.08 -0.33
CA ASP A 622 -14.29 -17.69 0.26
C ASP A 622 -13.40 -16.66 0.99
N ASN A 623 -12.42 -17.17 1.73
CA ASN A 623 -11.48 -16.34 2.49
C ASN A 623 -10.54 -15.49 1.60
N MET A 624 -10.44 -15.79 0.30
CA MET A 624 -9.64 -15.02 -0.66
C MET A 624 -10.40 -13.80 -1.20
N LEU A 625 -11.73 -13.80 -1.09
CA LEU A 625 -12.63 -12.78 -1.62
C LEU A 625 -13.32 -11.95 -0.53
N GLN A 626 -12.71 -11.81 0.65
CA GLN A 626 -13.28 -10.97 1.73
C GLN A 626 -13.48 -9.51 1.31
N GLY A 627 -12.56 -8.97 0.50
CA GLY A 627 -12.68 -7.63 -0.07
C GLY A 627 -13.94 -7.47 -0.92
N LEU A 628 -14.15 -8.39 -1.86
CA LEU A 628 -15.38 -8.49 -2.66
C LEU A 628 -16.61 -8.59 -1.76
N GLY A 629 -16.57 -9.47 -0.75
CA GLY A 629 -17.68 -9.67 0.17
C GLY A 629 -18.09 -8.39 0.89
N ARG A 630 -17.14 -7.56 1.33
CA ARG A 630 -17.44 -6.27 1.98
C ARG A 630 -18.08 -5.27 1.03
N TYR A 631 -17.65 -5.23 -0.24
CA TYR A 631 -18.28 -4.37 -1.26
C TYR A 631 -19.71 -4.82 -1.59
N LEU A 632 -19.94 -6.13 -1.68
CA LEU A 632 -21.29 -6.66 -1.89
C LEU A 632 -22.23 -6.35 -0.71
N ARG A 633 -21.76 -6.51 0.54
CA ARG A 633 -22.52 -6.06 1.74
C ARG A 633 -22.83 -4.57 1.71
N CYS A 634 -21.88 -3.76 1.23
CA CYS A 634 -22.03 -2.31 1.12
C CYS A 634 -23.21 -1.91 0.24
N VAL A 635 -23.52 -2.70 -0.81
CA VAL A 635 -24.65 -2.46 -1.72
C VAL A 635 -25.89 -3.27 -1.36
N GLY A 636 -25.96 -3.81 -0.14
CA GLY A 636 -27.14 -4.47 0.40
C GLY A 636 -27.25 -5.97 0.15
N VAL A 637 -26.25 -6.59 -0.48
CA VAL A 637 -26.22 -8.05 -0.72
C VAL A 637 -26.00 -8.79 0.60
N ASP A 638 -26.73 -9.89 0.80
CA ASP A 638 -26.54 -10.78 1.95
C ASP A 638 -25.32 -11.68 1.71
N VAL A 639 -24.18 -11.33 2.32
CA VAL A 639 -22.91 -12.03 2.12
C VAL A 639 -22.42 -12.67 3.41
N LYS A 640 -22.23 -14.00 3.39
CA LYS A 640 -21.37 -14.69 4.35
C LYS A 640 -19.94 -14.68 3.86
N ILE A 641 -19.01 -14.28 4.71
CA ILE A 641 -17.58 -14.23 4.38
C ILE A 641 -16.92 -15.25 5.29
N LEU A 642 -16.20 -16.20 4.70
CA LEU A 642 -15.38 -17.13 5.47
C LEU A 642 -14.18 -16.41 6.09
N ASP A 643 -13.87 -16.74 7.34
CA ASP A 643 -12.69 -16.23 8.03
C ASP A 643 -11.41 -16.83 7.41
N ASN A 644 -10.26 -16.21 7.66
CA ASN A 644 -8.99 -16.68 7.09
C ASN A 644 -8.67 -18.13 7.46
N GLU A 645 -9.10 -18.55 8.65
CA GLU A 645 -8.88 -19.90 9.20
C GLU A 645 -9.93 -20.92 8.73
N ASP A 646 -11.00 -20.47 8.06
CA ASP A 646 -12.05 -21.35 7.58
C ASP A 646 -11.63 -22.10 6.33
N ASP A 647 -11.79 -23.43 6.34
CA ASP A 647 -11.66 -24.24 5.14
C ASP A 647 -12.71 -23.81 4.09
N HIS A 648 -12.28 -23.49 2.86
CA HIS A 648 -13.14 -23.24 1.69
C HIS A 648 -14.28 -24.26 1.51
N ARG A 649 -14.13 -25.51 1.96
CA ARG A 649 -15.22 -26.51 1.99
C ARG A 649 -16.44 -26.08 2.80
N GLN A 650 -16.25 -25.26 3.84
CA GLN A 650 -17.35 -24.68 4.61
C GLN A 650 -18.25 -23.80 3.73
N ALA A 651 -17.73 -23.17 2.66
CA ALA A 651 -18.56 -22.43 1.72
C ALA A 651 -19.59 -23.34 1.04
N ALA A 652 -19.21 -24.57 0.68
CA ALA A 652 -20.12 -25.53 0.08
C ALA A 652 -21.18 -26.02 1.09
N GLU A 653 -20.82 -26.21 2.36
CA GLU A 653 -21.78 -26.56 3.41
C GLU A 653 -22.78 -25.44 3.68
N ILE A 654 -22.30 -24.20 3.81
CA ILE A 654 -23.12 -23.00 3.97
C ILE A 654 -24.04 -22.82 2.75
N ALA A 655 -23.51 -22.96 1.55
CA ALA A 655 -24.27 -22.86 0.30
C ALA A 655 -25.40 -23.89 0.24
N ARG A 656 -25.12 -25.15 0.57
CA ARG A 656 -26.15 -26.22 0.58
C ARG A 656 -27.19 -26.00 1.67
N ARG A 657 -26.77 -25.59 2.87
CA ARG A 657 -27.67 -25.41 4.01
C ARG A 657 -28.59 -24.20 3.85
N GLU A 658 -28.08 -23.11 3.29
CA GLU A 658 -28.76 -21.81 3.27
C GLU A 658 -29.22 -21.38 1.88
N GLY A 659 -28.93 -22.17 0.84
CA GLY A 659 -29.24 -21.85 -0.55
C GLY A 659 -28.47 -20.63 -1.05
N ARG A 660 -27.18 -20.49 -0.68
CA ARG A 660 -26.32 -19.37 -1.09
C ARG A 660 -25.49 -19.71 -2.32
N VAL A 661 -25.22 -18.72 -3.16
CA VAL A 661 -24.26 -18.86 -4.26
C VAL A 661 -22.83 -18.71 -3.73
N ILE A 662 -21.93 -19.61 -4.13
CA ILE A 662 -20.52 -19.55 -3.77
C ILE A 662 -19.79 -18.59 -4.72
N LEU A 663 -19.05 -17.63 -4.15
CA LEU A 663 -18.09 -16.81 -4.88
C LEU A 663 -16.68 -17.26 -4.47
N THR A 664 -15.90 -17.73 -5.43
CA THR A 664 -14.56 -18.25 -5.16
C THR A 664 -13.60 -18.01 -6.32
N CYS A 665 -12.30 -18.02 -6.04
CA CYS A 665 -11.26 -17.81 -7.03
C CYS A 665 -10.21 -18.94 -7.00
N GLY A 666 -9.43 -19.07 -8.08
CA GLY A 666 -8.29 -19.98 -8.14
C GLY A 666 -8.64 -21.47 -8.05
N MET A 667 -7.74 -22.26 -7.44
CA MET A 667 -7.85 -23.72 -7.32
C MET A 667 -9.07 -24.22 -6.52
N PRO A 668 -9.55 -23.52 -5.46
CA PRO A 668 -10.78 -23.89 -4.74
C PRO A 668 -12.03 -24.02 -5.63
N TYR A 669 -12.15 -23.23 -6.70
CA TYR A 669 -13.33 -23.23 -7.58
C TYR A 669 -13.67 -24.63 -8.12
N GLN A 670 -12.67 -25.37 -8.63
CA GLN A 670 -12.87 -26.70 -9.20
C GLN A 670 -13.41 -27.72 -8.19
N LYS A 671 -13.03 -27.58 -6.92
CA LYS A 671 -13.47 -28.48 -5.84
C LYS A 671 -14.83 -28.10 -5.28
N LEU A 672 -15.16 -26.81 -5.30
CA LEU A 672 -16.43 -26.30 -4.77
C LEU A 672 -17.55 -26.41 -5.79
N SER A 673 -17.27 -26.16 -7.06
CA SER A 673 -18.25 -26.29 -8.14
C SER A 673 -18.76 -27.72 -8.33
N SER A 674 -17.94 -28.73 -8.04
CA SER A 674 -18.36 -30.14 -8.07
C SER A 674 -19.23 -30.58 -6.88
N GLN A 675 -19.32 -29.75 -5.84
CA GLN A 675 -20.03 -30.04 -4.59
C GLN A 675 -21.39 -29.36 -4.48
N VAL A 676 -21.76 -28.54 -5.46
CA VAL A 676 -23.03 -27.80 -5.54
C VAL A 676 -23.62 -27.91 -6.94
N ALA A 677 -24.91 -27.61 -7.08
CA ALA A 677 -25.57 -27.64 -8.38
C ALA A 677 -24.99 -26.59 -9.35
N ALA A 678 -25.14 -26.84 -10.66
CA ALA A 678 -24.74 -25.88 -11.70
C ALA A 678 -25.39 -24.50 -11.45
N GLY A 679 -24.61 -23.43 -11.60
CA GLY A 679 -25.04 -22.05 -11.30
C GLY A 679 -24.94 -21.62 -9.83
N CYS A 680 -24.67 -22.55 -8.89
CA CYS A 680 -24.51 -22.22 -7.46
C CYS A 680 -23.07 -21.88 -7.05
N CYS A 681 -22.13 -21.83 -7.99
CA CYS A 681 -20.73 -21.47 -7.74
C CYS A 681 -20.20 -20.65 -8.93
N LEU A 682 -19.73 -19.42 -8.65
CA LEU A 682 -19.16 -18.51 -9.64
C LEU A 682 -17.66 -18.34 -9.41
N TYR A 683 -16.89 -18.50 -10.48
CA TYR A 683 -15.47 -18.14 -10.51
C TYR A 683 -15.31 -16.62 -10.62
N VAL A 684 -14.57 -16.03 -9.69
CA VAL A 684 -14.20 -14.61 -9.73
C VAL A 684 -12.70 -14.47 -9.94
N SER A 685 -12.28 -13.62 -10.88
CA SER A 685 -10.85 -13.47 -11.19
C SER A 685 -10.09 -12.76 -10.07
N SER A 686 -8.99 -13.36 -9.59
CA SER A 686 -8.12 -12.75 -8.58
C SER A 686 -7.19 -11.66 -9.12
N SER A 687 -7.17 -11.44 -10.44
CA SER A 687 -6.36 -10.39 -11.07
C SER A 687 -7.00 -9.00 -11.01
N GLU A 688 -8.29 -8.92 -10.70
CA GLU A 688 -9.07 -7.69 -10.63
C GLU A 688 -9.18 -7.19 -9.18
N LYS A 689 -9.38 -5.89 -8.97
CA LYS A 689 -9.58 -5.34 -7.63
C LYS A 689 -11.00 -5.67 -7.16
N ALA A 690 -11.19 -5.72 -5.83
CA ALA A 690 -12.45 -6.08 -5.18
C ALA A 690 -13.69 -5.31 -5.69
N ARG A 691 -13.52 -4.04 -6.09
CA ARG A 691 -14.60 -3.24 -6.70
C ARG A 691 -15.01 -3.78 -8.06
N GLU A 692 -14.05 -4.03 -8.94
CA GLU A 692 -14.31 -4.55 -10.29
C GLU A 692 -14.97 -5.94 -10.20
N GLN A 693 -14.49 -6.78 -9.28
CA GLN A 693 -15.11 -8.07 -8.95
C GLN A 693 -16.58 -7.90 -8.51
N ALA A 694 -16.90 -6.90 -7.68
CA ALA A 694 -18.27 -6.65 -7.23
C ALA A 694 -19.18 -6.24 -8.38
N LEU A 695 -18.71 -5.35 -9.26
CA LEU A 695 -19.45 -4.95 -10.47
C LEU A 695 -19.68 -6.15 -11.40
N GLN A 696 -18.70 -7.03 -11.55
CA GLN A 696 -18.84 -8.26 -12.34
C GLN A 696 -19.94 -9.17 -11.76
N VAL A 697 -19.94 -9.40 -10.45
CA VAL A 697 -20.95 -10.23 -9.78
C VAL A 697 -22.35 -9.64 -9.89
N ILE A 698 -22.51 -8.34 -9.64
CA ILE A 698 -23.79 -7.62 -9.74
C ILE A 698 -24.37 -7.75 -11.16
N ARG A 699 -23.54 -7.54 -12.19
CA ARG A 699 -23.95 -7.68 -13.59
C ARG A 699 -24.27 -9.13 -13.96
N HIS A 700 -23.49 -10.09 -13.46
CA HIS A 700 -23.67 -11.51 -13.75
C HIS A 700 -25.02 -12.04 -13.25
N PHE A 701 -25.44 -11.63 -12.04
CA PHE A 701 -26.69 -12.07 -11.42
C PHE A 701 -27.85 -11.09 -11.61
N ASN A 702 -27.71 -10.07 -12.46
CA ASN A 702 -28.73 -9.05 -12.71
C ASN A 702 -29.29 -8.40 -11.43
N VAL A 703 -28.40 -8.09 -10.48
CA VAL A 703 -28.78 -7.48 -9.19
C VAL A 703 -29.02 -5.99 -9.38
N GLN A 704 -30.22 -5.51 -9.07
CA GLN A 704 -30.61 -4.11 -9.25
C GLN A 704 -30.37 -3.32 -7.98
N VAL A 705 -29.27 -2.58 -7.95
CA VAL A 705 -28.88 -1.78 -6.79
C VAL A 705 -29.49 -0.38 -6.91
N THR A 706 -30.17 0.09 -5.88
CA THR A 706 -30.66 1.48 -5.74
C THR A 706 -29.81 2.26 -4.72
N PRO A 707 -29.81 3.61 -4.74
CA PRO A 707 -29.12 4.40 -3.72
C PRO A 707 -29.52 4.03 -2.29
N ALA A 708 -30.78 3.65 -2.07
CA ALA A 708 -31.28 3.21 -0.76
C ALA A 708 -30.76 1.82 -0.33
N ASP A 709 -30.21 0.99 -1.23
CA ASP A 709 -29.62 -0.30 -0.87
C ASP A 709 -28.19 -0.16 -0.35
N ILE A 710 -27.53 0.95 -0.66
CA ILE A 710 -26.21 1.28 -0.11
C ILE A 710 -26.33 1.35 1.41
N PHE A 711 -25.39 0.75 2.15
CA PHE A 711 -25.37 0.56 3.60
C PHE A 711 -26.67 0.05 4.24
N SER A 712 -27.57 -0.60 3.47
CA SER A 712 -28.72 -1.31 4.03
C SER A 712 -28.28 -2.51 4.89
N ARG A 713 -27.03 -2.99 4.70
CA ARG A 713 -26.37 -4.02 5.51
C ARG A 713 -25.02 -3.58 6.05
N CYS A 714 -24.68 -4.12 7.21
CA CYS A 714 -23.42 -3.88 7.88
C CYS A 714 -22.27 -4.61 7.18
N GLN A 715 -21.30 -3.86 6.67
CA GLN A 715 -20.13 -4.44 6.01
C GLN A 715 -19.32 -5.38 6.92
N ALA A 716 -19.38 -5.17 8.24
CA ALA A 716 -18.64 -5.98 9.21
C ALA A 716 -19.34 -7.32 9.49
N CYS A 717 -20.61 -7.30 9.90
CA CYS A 717 -21.32 -8.48 10.39
C CYS A 717 -22.48 -8.96 9.51
N ASN A 718 -22.77 -8.27 8.39
CA ASN A 718 -23.88 -8.55 7.47
C ASN A 718 -25.29 -8.29 8.01
N GLY A 719 -25.42 -7.77 9.24
CA GLY A 719 -26.72 -7.40 9.83
C GLY A 719 -27.42 -6.27 9.08
N ASP A 720 -28.74 -6.31 9.01
CA ASP A 720 -29.62 -5.37 8.30
C ASP A 720 -30.41 -4.46 9.25
N GLU A 721 -30.09 -4.47 10.55
CA GLU A 721 -30.76 -3.67 11.56
C GLU A 721 -29.81 -2.64 12.20
N TYR A 722 -30.28 -1.40 12.26
CA TYR A 722 -29.53 -0.25 12.75
C TYR A 722 -30.37 0.58 13.72
N LEU A 723 -29.72 1.09 14.77
CA LEU A 723 -30.24 2.18 15.59
C LEU A 723 -29.73 3.51 15.03
N LYS A 724 -30.62 4.48 14.84
CA LYS A 724 -30.27 5.85 14.48
C LYS A 724 -30.14 6.69 15.75
N LEU A 725 -28.97 7.27 15.97
CA LEU A 725 -28.68 8.17 17.09
C LEU A 725 -28.41 9.58 16.59
N LEU A 726 -28.90 10.58 17.31
CA LEU A 726 -28.56 11.98 17.07
C LEU A 726 -27.15 12.26 17.61
N ARG A 727 -26.52 13.32 17.08
CA ARG A 727 -25.24 13.84 17.59
C ARG A 727 -25.24 14.02 19.11
N GLU A 728 -26.28 14.63 19.65
CA GLU A 728 -26.40 14.92 21.09
C GLU A 728 -26.43 13.64 21.93
N ASP A 729 -27.15 12.62 21.47
CA ASP A 729 -27.23 11.34 22.16
C ASP A 729 -25.89 10.60 22.09
N MET A 730 -25.24 10.59 20.91
CA MET A 730 -23.91 10.01 20.77
C MET A 730 -22.87 10.73 21.65
N ALA A 731 -22.92 12.06 21.74
CA ALA A 731 -22.04 12.84 22.60
C ALA A 731 -22.22 12.47 24.08
N LYS A 732 -23.47 12.33 24.56
CA LYS A 732 -23.75 11.86 25.94
C LYS A 732 -23.19 10.47 26.21
N LEU A 733 -23.30 9.54 25.25
CA LEU A 733 -22.76 8.18 25.40
C LEU A 733 -21.22 8.17 25.44
N ILE A 734 -20.57 9.05 24.68
CA ILE A 734 -19.11 9.25 24.69
C ILE A 734 -18.65 9.90 26.00
N GLU A 735 -19.38 10.91 26.48
CA GLU A 735 -19.15 11.60 27.76
C GLU A 735 -19.26 10.65 28.94
N ALA A 736 -20.33 9.84 29.00
CA ALA A 736 -20.53 8.83 30.04
C ALA A 736 -19.42 7.77 30.10
N LYS A 737 -18.65 7.59 29.02
CA LYS A 737 -17.49 6.69 28.96
C LYS A 737 -16.16 7.38 29.30
N GLY A 738 -16.17 8.68 29.59
CA GLY A 738 -14.96 9.46 29.83
C GLY A 738 -14.09 9.62 28.56
N LEU A 739 -14.71 9.57 27.37
CA LEU A 739 -14.03 9.65 26.07
C LEU A 739 -14.16 11.03 25.39
N MET A 740 -14.69 12.04 26.09
CA MET A 740 -14.77 13.42 25.62
C MET A 740 -13.38 14.08 25.56
N PRO A 741 -13.02 14.79 24.48
CA PRO A 741 -11.86 15.68 24.47
C PRO A 741 -12.06 16.84 25.45
N LEU A 742 -11.03 17.16 26.24
CA LEU A 742 -11.06 18.13 27.35
C LEU A 742 -11.17 19.62 26.96
N ASP A 743 -11.54 19.98 25.73
CA ASP A 743 -11.37 21.35 25.22
C ASP A 743 -12.65 22.17 24.93
N ASP A 744 -13.87 21.65 25.13
CA ASP A 744 -15.11 22.39 24.83
C ASP A 744 -15.83 22.94 26.09
N GLN A 745 -15.08 23.60 26.98
CA GLN A 745 -15.65 24.51 28.00
C GLN A 745 -15.41 25.99 27.68
N ALA A 746 -15.44 26.37 26.40
CA ALA A 746 -15.49 27.77 25.99
C ALA A 746 -16.82 28.08 25.28
N GLY A 747 -17.72 28.73 26.01
CA GLY A 747 -18.73 29.65 25.46
C GLY A 747 -19.88 29.03 24.64
N LEU A 748 -20.98 28.72 25.32
CA LEU A 748 -22.31 28.81 24.72
C LEU A 748 -22.63 30.28 24.45
N GLU A 749 -22.10 30.85 23.37
CA GLU A 749 -22.67 32.04 22.73
C GLU A 749 -23.31 31.62 21.40
N VAL A 750 -24.63 31.76 21.39
CA VAL A 750 -25.50 31.54 20.24
C VAL A 750 -25.29 32.70 19.27
N GLU A 751 -24.30 32.61 18.39
CA GLU A 751 -24.26 33.40 17.17
C GLU A 751 -24.72 32.53 16.01
N ASN A 752 -25.94 32.82 15.51
CA ASN A 752 -26.48 32.32 14.25
C ASN A 752 -25.59 32.80 13.08
N PRO A 753 -24.85 31.92 12.38
CA PRO A 753 -24.32 32.26 11.08
C PRO A 753 -25.41 31.98 10.05
N GLY A 754 -25.71 33.01 9.26
CA GLY A 754 -26.79 33.04 8.29
C GLY A 754 -26.88 31.81 7.41
N THR A 755 -28.13 31.50 7.10
CA THR A 755 -28.65 30.57 6.11
C THR A 755 -27.87 30.61 4.77
N VAL A 756 -26.77 29.87 4.68
CA VAL A 756 -26.14 29.54 3.40
C VAL A 756 -26.58 28.13 3.01
N GLY A 757 -27.58 28.07 2.12
CA GLY A 757 -27.90 26.91 1.30
C GLY A 757 -28.16 25.60 2.05
N ARG A 758 -29.25 25.53 2.82
CA ARG A 758 -29.93 24.23 3.06
C ARG A 758 -30.46 23.73 1.72
N SER A 759 -29.58 23.10 0.93
CA SER A 759 -30.00 22.28 -0.19
C SER A 759 -30.85 21.16 0.38
N LEU A 760 -32.00 20.95 -0.24
CA LEU A 760 -32.94 19.86 -0.02
C LEU A 760 -32.29 18.52 -0.41
N ILE A 761 -31.21 18.12 0.27
CA ILE A 761 -30.72 16.75 0.18
C ILE A 761 -31.77 15.91 0.90
N GLN A 762 -32.59 15.22 0.09
CA GLN A 762 -33.49 14.18 0.54
C GLN A 762 -32.72 13.29 1.53
N ARG A 763 -33.15 13.29 2.79
CA ARG A 763 -32.42 12.61 3.88
C ARG A 763 -32.14 11.17 3.47
N TYR A 764 -30.87 10.78 3.44
CA TYR A 764 -30.48 9.41 3.13
C TYR A 764 -31.12 8.44 4.14
N THR A 765 -31.93 7.53 3.63
CA THR A 765 -32.62 6.51 4.42
C THR A 765 -32.36 5.14 3.77
N PRO A 766 -31.32 4.41 4.23
CA PRO A 766 -31.09 3.06 3.72
C PRO A 766 -32.31 2.16 3.99
N LYS A 767 -32.56 1.21 3.08
CA LYS A 767 -33.57 0.15 3.21
C LYS A 767 -33.15 -0.90 4.25
N CYS A 768 -32.89 -0.45 5.47
CA CYS A 768 -32.57 -1.30 6.60
C CYS A 768 -33.73 -1.33 7.61
N ARG A 769 -33.64 -2.24 8.57
CA ARG A 769 -34.55 -2.28 9.72
C ARG A 769 -34.09 -1.27 10.76
N TRP A 770 -34.98 -0.39 11.17
CA TRP A 770 -34.68 0.60 12.21
C TRP A 770 -35.06 0.05 13.59
N ALA A 771 -34.07 -0.07 14.46
CA ALA A 771 -34.26 -0.40 15.86
C ALA A 771 -34.81 0.79 16.65
N SER A 772 -35.65 0.51 17.66
CA SER A 772 -36.08 1.52 18.62
C SER A 772 -34.96 1.85 19.61
N ALA A 773 -34.96 3.07 20.14
CA ALA A 773 -33.98 3.50 21.16
C ALA A 773 -33.98 2.61 22.41
N SER A 774 -35.11 1.97 22.74
CA SER A 774 -35.25 1.04 23.86
C SER A 774 -34.46 -0.26 23.71
N GLN A 775 -33.92 -0.57 22.52
CA GLN A 775 -33.10 -1.76 22.32
C GLN A 775 -31.65 -1.58 22.79
N LEU A 776 -31.22 -0.35 23.07
CA LEU A 776 -29.90 -0.04 23.62
C LEU A 776 -30.05 0.28 25.10
N ASP A 777 -29.43 -0.54 25.95
CA ASP A 777 -29.20 -0.20 27.34
C ASP A 777 -28.11 0.88 27.40
N GLN A 778 -28.47 2.08 27.88
CA GLN A 778 -27.58 3.24 27.90
C GLN A 778 -26.48 3.12 28.97
N ASP A 779 -26.69 2.33 30.03
CA ASP A 779 -25.72 2.13 31.10
C ASP A 779 -24.66 1.11 30.68
N THR A 780 -25.10 0.00 30.08
CA THR A 780 -24.18 -1.08 29.64
C THR A 780 -23.66 -0.90 28.22
N LEU A 781 -24.28 -0.01 27.42
CA LEU A 781 -24.09 0.13 25.98
C LEU A 781 -24.31 -1.17 25.21
N GLN A 782 -25.20 -2.05 25.68
CA GLN A 782 -25.50 -3.31 25.01
C GLN A 782 -26.85 -3.26 24.30
N PHE A 783 -26.87 -3.79 23.08
CA PHE A 783 -28.10 -4.06 22.35
C PHE A 783 -28.77 -5.33 22.87
N SER A 784 -30.08 -5.49 22.61
CA SER A 784 -30.82 -6.72 22.90
C SER A 784 -30.25 -7.99 22.24
N SER A 785 -29.41 -7.83 21.22
CA SER A 785 -28.63 -8.90 20.57
C SER A 785 -27.45 -9.42 21.42
N GLY A 786 -27.07 -8.70 22.48
CA GLY A 786 -25.84 -8.90 23.24
C GLY A 786 -24.61 -8.17 22.67
N ALA A 787 -24.75 -7.48 21.54
CA ALA A 787 -23.66 -6.69 20.97
C ALA A 787 -23.43 -5.39 21.75
N ARG A 788 -22.18 -5.07 22.08
CA ARG A 788 -21.82 -3.80 22.71
C ARG A 788 -21.59 -2.72 21.65
N LEU A 789 -22.23 -1.56 21.81
CA LEU A 789 -22.02 -0.37 21.00
C LEU A 789 -20.57 0.11 21.13
N GLN A 790 -19.89 0.23 19.99
CA GLN A 790 -18.47 0.58 19.88
C GLN A 790 -18.28 2.09 19.74
N VAL A 791 -18.70 2.86 20.75
CA VAL A 791 -18.60 4.33 20.74
C VAL A 791 -17.15 4.81 20.59
N GLU A 792 -16.18 4.02 21.06
CA GLU A 792 -14.75 4.27 20.92
C GLU A 792 -14.23 4.31 19.47
N THR A 793 -15.02 3.82 18.51
CA THR A 793 -14.68 3.86 17.08
C THR A 793 -15.01 5.20 16.42
N VAL A 794 -15.73 6.09 17.12
CA VAL A 794 -16.10 7.42 16.63
C VAL A 794 -14.91 8.38 16.82
N PRO A 795 -14.37 8.99 15.75
CA PRO A 795 -13.30 9.98 15.88
C PRO A 795 -13.77 11.24 16.63
N PRO A 796 -12.97 11.82 17.55
CA PRO A 796 -13.40 12.95 18.38
C PRO A 796 -13.93 14.17 17.60
N GLY A 797 -13.21 14.64 16.58
CA GLY A 797 -13.62 15.81 15.77
C GLY A 797 -14.70 15.53 14.71
N LEU A 798 -15.41 14.41 14.84
CA LEU A 798 -16.51 14.05 13.95
C LEU A 798 -17.87 14.52 14.48
N LEU A 799 -18.01 14.67 15.80
CA LEU A 799 -19.26 15.10 16.43
C LEU A 799 -19.72 16.46 15.87
N ASP A 800 -18.80 17.38 15.59
CA ASP A 800 -19.13 18.72 15.06
C ASP A 800 -19.55 18.70 13.58
N LYS A 801 -19.32 17.59 12.88
CA LYS A 801 -19.45 17.49 11.41
C LYS A 801 -20.60 16.60 10.96
N VAL A 802 -21.27 15.89 11.88
CA VAL A 802 -22.24 14.85 11.58
C VAL A 802 -23.46 14.97 12.50
N ASP A 803 -24.65 15.01 11.90
CA ASP A 803 -25.90 15.12 12.65
C ASP A 803 -26.44 13.77 13.16
N HIS A 804 -26.17 12.68 12.42
CA HIS A 804 -26.73 11.36 12.69
C HIS A 804 -25.69 10.24 12.61
N PHE A 805 -25.79 9.31 13.55
CA PHE A 805 -25.01 8.09 13.62
C PHE A 805 -25.90 6.87 13.40
N TYR A 806 -25.35 5.88 12.71
CA TYR A 806 -25.99 4.62 12.37
C TYR A 806 -25.26 3.49 13.08
N CYS A 807 -25.89 2.90 14.09
CA CYS A 807 -25.29 1.92 14.98
C CYS A 807 -25.84 0.54 14.66
N CYS A 808 -24.99 -0.38 14.18
CA CYS A 808 -25.43 -1.72 13.85
C CYS A 808 -25.79 -2.51 15.12
N THR A 809 -27.03 -2.99 15.24
CA THR A 809 -27.47 -3.72 16.43
C THR A 809 -26.81 -5.10 16.55
N GLY A 810 -26.28 -5.67 15.46
CA GLY A 810 -25.67 -7.00 15.46
C GLY A 810 -24.20 -7.05 15.90
N CYS A 811 -23.42 -5.98 15.69
CA CYS A 811 -22.01 -5.95 16.12
C CYS A 811 -21.60 -4.69 16.87
N GLY A 812 -22.50 -3.72 17.02
CA GLY A 812 -22.24 -2.45 17.71
C GLY A 812 -21.39 -1.46 16.94
N LYS A 813 -21.01 -1.74 15.70
CA LYS A 813 -20.21 -0.81 14.89
C LYS A 813 -21.00 0.46 14.54
N VAL A 814 -20.33 1.62 14.64
CA VAL A 814 -20.91 2.93 14.36
C VAL A 814 -20.52 3.42 12.96
N PHE A 815 -21.49 3.95 12.22
CA PHE A 815 -21.34 4.54 10.89
C PHE A 815 -21.96 5.94 10.88
N TRP A 816 -21.61 6.76 9.89
CA TRP A 816 -22.11 8.12 9.72
C TRP A 816 -22.14 8.53 8.25
N GLU A 817 -22.99 9.50 7.92
CA GLU A 817 -22.99 10.15 6.61
C GLU A 817 -21.81 11.12 6.50
N GLY A 818 -20.99 10.93 5.46
CA GLY A 818 -19.83 11.77 5.19
C GLY A 818 -19.23 11.44 3.83
N SER A 819 -18.00 11.89 3.56
CA SER A 819 -17.31 11.67 2.27
C SER A 819 -17.23 10.20 1.81
N HIS A 820 -17.36 9.25 2.74
CA HIS A 820 -17.42 7.83 2.44
C HIS A 820 -18.69 7.44 1.66
N PHE A 821 -19.85 8.04 1.98
CA PHE A 821 -21.11 7.79 1.30
C PHE A 821 -21.05 8.26 -0.16
N SER A 822 -20.66 9.51 -0.41
CA SER A 822 -20.50 10.07 -1.76
C SER A 822 -19.50 9.28 -2.60
N ARG A 823 -18.42 8.77 -1.97
CA ARG A 823 -17.43 7.94 -2.66
C ARG A 823 -18.00 6.59 -3.10
N VAL A 824 -18.82 5.95 -2.26
CA VAL A 824 -19.47 4.67 -2.61
C VAL A 824 -20.50 4.87 -3.72
N LEU A 825 -21.31 5.92 -3.66
CA LEU A 825 -22.22 6.30 -4.75
C LEU A 825 -21.47 6.45 -6.08
N ALA A 826 -20.37 7.24 -6.10
CA ALA A 826 -19.53 7.42 -7.28
C ALA A 826 -18.89 6.10 -7.76
N GLN A 827 -18.55 5.18 -6.85
CA GLN A 827 -17.95 3.90 -7.19
C GLN A 827 -18.92 2.93 -7.89
N PHE A 828 -20.21 3.02 -7.60
CA PHE A 828 -21.25 2.13 -8.14
C PHE A 828 -22.22 2.81 -9.11
N GLN A 829 -21.98 4.06 -9.49
CA GLN A 829 -22.84 4.85 -10.39
C GLN A 829 -23.25 4.10 -11.68
N GLU A 830 -22.36 3.27 -12.24
CA GLU A 830 -22.62 2.48 -13.45
C GLU A 830 -23.64 1.34 -13.28
N VAL A 831 -23.95 0.93 -12.05
CA VAL A 831 -24.90 -0.16 -11.74
C VAL A 831 -26.06 0.29 -10.85
N LEU A 832 -26.12 1.58 -10.50
CA LEU A 832 -27.22 2.15 -9.73
C LEU A 832 -28.43 2.39 -10.65
N GLN A 833 -29.57 1.80 -10.30
CA GLN A 833 -30.85 2.19 -10.85
C GLN A 833 -31.34 3.44 -10.13
N ILE A 834 -31.37 4.57 -10.84
CA ILE A 834 -31.79 5.86 -10.31
C ILE A 834 -33.24 6.08 -10.72
N GLY A 835 -34.14 6.16 -9.74
CA GLY A 835 -35.52 6.58 -9.98
C GLY A 835 -35.62 8.04 -10.41
N GLY A 836 -36.74 8.45 -11.01
CA GLY A 836 -36.94 9.82 -11.50
C GLY A 836 -36.74 10.92 -10.45
N ASP A 837 -37.01 10.61 -9.17
CA ASP A 837 -36.86 11.53 -8.03
C ASP A 837 -35.46 11.52 -7.39
N GLU A 838 -34.56 10.60 -7.76
CA GLU A 838 -33.25 10.40 -7.12
C GLU A 838 -32.07 10.97 -7.94
N ARG A 839 -32.33 11.57 -9.12
CA ARG A 839 -31.27 12.15 -9.97
C ARG A 839 -30.54 13.33 -9.32
N ASP A 840 -31.22 14.06 -8.43
CA ASP A 840 -30.65 15.22 -7.72
C ASP A 840 -29.58 14.85 -6.68
N LEU A 841 -29.41 13.56 -6.34
CA LEU A 841 -28.38 13.08 -5.41
C LEU A 841 -27.01 12.84 -6.07
N LEU A 842 -26.94 12.84 -7.41
CA LEU A 842 -25.74 12.54 -8.19
C LEU A 842 -25.13 13.76 -8.91
N GLU A 843 -25.87 14.87 -9.00
CA GLU A 843 -25.38 16.19 -9.40
C GLU A 843 -24.87 16.99 -8.20
#